data_AF-A0AAN7HX82-F1
#
_entry.id   AF-A0AAN7HX82-F1
#
_cell.length_a   1.000
_cell.length_b   1.000
_cell.length_c   1.000
_cell.angle_alpha   90.00
_cell.angle_beta   90.00
_cell.angle_gamma   90.00
#
_symmetry.space_group_name_H-M   'P 1'
#
loop_
_entity.id
_entity.type
_entity.pdbx_description
1 polymer ?
#
loop_
_entity_poly.entity_id
_entity_poly.type
_entity_poly.pdbx_seq_one_letter_code
_entity_poly.pdbx_strand_id
1 'polypeptide(L)'
;MATKRKGKTVPCEGCRERKKKCTAGQPCERCKRLGIQCYYLKSVAPSKLESIESVNHQEIQMHVEVLEDIMRSMERELYLLKSPFRVKQIAQYSEALHSSDADYTTSDEDFDHHHHQNRLNSTATANRFFSQHEMNSNWQLTFRKDGGISINTDILNYANLMKHVEALGDLSSTIPIIKQPTLASLSAGGGYLHRNVLYTVVRRGNFRAILSCIQNEARKQIISASTMTPPPSQHHPCLLEYDQHSNSSSSSSSSSSSSSNNTPSIVFENKNLAQQLVNAYFACRFLHRVVFHQKTFYDMFVKGRYDLETSPVVCAVSAAVLTMHCKHVLTFVPYDQQLGLGEYYFDKARYAVSLQFDEPSMETMITYLFMSLYKSNLLRPQDANMYLEIAIRIRQILAETVYKHPPPSPIYSSTPSHPNTFNSITTTTTTTTTTTTTTTTTNTINQTNTDAIHTTANASPKRLSKSKTMNRYLGEYETFKRLHAGFQDCVQFIQFINNQRGVPAKSLSPSRNKPSMLNQENTSFKQLFQEICAETYDPKPLPDESRHTARAILKEHYVGRIAKVVGPYFRRVRWSESDLIPLSFLMKTEEDLNQVYFHQIPLDFRLAPSIFEDGISNTEFRKRLQEDGRTDINSVTIAARYYQSLLALHEPFQPTIRRSRKGVHDITLLVPENLEDFDFKQQKKRKMCLLATSTSLPSSSSEEEEEEEEEEDDANVLSVHALRAQEVCYKCSILVVRLLEFQCTVLEACTIPTPSLFCAWDTLMRNSCLGMDEDDLKASGVNNYLSAKDIELAREYAVRCIEVLRRGYLFNGAEREVFEYYEKIESQLLTALCKSASPTAKYWEPVSNW
;
A
#
# COMPACT_ATOMS: atom_id res chain seq x y z
N MET A 1 -45.99 37.56 -60.27
CA MET A 1 -45.88 38.27 -58.98
C MET A 1 -45.77 37.25 -57.86
N ALA A 2 -44.54 36.95 -57.41
CA ALA A 2 -44.27 35.94 -56.40
C ALA A 2 -44.39 36.52 -54.99
N THR A 3 -45.31 35.98 -54.19
CA THR A 3 -45.50 36.34 -52.78
C THR A 3 -44.30 35.87 -51.95
N LYS A 4 -43.48 36.82 -51.47
CA LYS A 4 -42.40 36.56 -50.50
C LYS A 4 -42.97 35.80 -49.30
N ARG A 5 -42.54 34.55 -49.10
CA ARG A 5 -42.95 33.72 -47.96
C ARG A 5 -42.58 34.46 -46.67
N LYS A 6 -43.59 34.84 -45.88
CA LYS A 6 -43.41 35.48 -44.57
C LYS A 6 -42.64 34.52 -43.67
N GLY A 7 -41.43 34.91 -43.27
CA GLY A 7 -40.62 34.17 -42.31
C GLY A 7 -41.38 33.93 -41.01
N LYS A 8 -41.14 32.77 -40.37
CA LYS A 8 -41.78 32.42 -39.09
C LYS A 8 -41.40 33.48 -38.06
N THR A 9 -42.38 34.23 -37.56
CA THR A 9 -42.18 35.29 -36.56
C THR A 9 -41.77 34.65 -35.23
N VAL A 10 -40.59 35.03 -34.72
CA VAL A 10 -40.12 34.64 -33.38
C VAL A 10 -41.04 35.32 -32.34
N PRO A 11 -41.62 34.59 -31.38
CA PRO A 11 -42.44 35.19 -30.34
C PRO A 11 -41.59 35.89 -29.27
N CYS A 12 -42.07 37.00 -28.70
CA CYS A 12 -41.45 37.62 -27.51
C CYS A 12 -41.55 36.68 -26.30
N GLU A 13 -40.68 36.84 -25.29
CA GLU A 13 -40.65 35.94 -24.13
C GLU A 13 -41.96 35.93 -23.35
N GLY A 14 -42.61 37.09 -23.14
CA GLY A 14 -43.93 37.12 -22.47
C GLY A 14 -45.04 36.34 -23.19
N CYS A 15 -44.96 36.22 -24.53
CA CYS A 15 -45.87 35.35 -25.29
C CYS A 15 -45.38 33.89 -25.32
N ARG A 16 -44.06 33.66 -25.28
CA ARG A 16 -43.43 32.34 -25.30
C ARG A 16 -43.67 31.58 -23.99
N GLU A 17 -43.45 32.21 -22.84
CA GLU A 17 -43.71 31.65 -21.50
C GLU A 17 -45.17 31.21 -21.37
N ARG A 18 -46.10 32.01 -21.91
CA ARG A 18 -47.54 31.72 -21.88
C ARG A 18 -48.00 30.79 -23.02
N LYS A 19 -47.10 30.34 -23.89
CA LYS A 19 -47.35 29.49 -25.06
C LYS A 19 -48.45 30.03 -25.99
N LYS A 20 -48.40 31.33 -26.31
CA LYS A 20 -49.39 32.00 -27.17
C LYS A 20 -48.76 32.64 -28.41
N LYS A 21 -49.56 32.82 -29.47
CA LYS A 21 -49.14 33.52 -30.70
C LYS A 21 -48.81 34.99 -30.40
N CYS A 22 -47.64 35.41 -30.85
CA CYS A 22 -47.12 36.76 -30.73
C CYS A 22 -47.29 37.53 -32.04
N THR A 23 -47.62 38.82 -31.97
CA THR A 23 -47.80 39.68 -33.16
C THR A 23 -46.51 40.37 -33.63
N ALA A 24 -45.36 40.02 -33.05
CA ALA A 24 -44.02 40.51 -33.46
C ALA A 24 -43.74 42.03 -33.29
N GLY A 25 -44.69 42.83 -32.77
CA GLY A 25 -44.46 44.24 -32.44
C GLY A 25 -43.67 44.43 -31.13
N GLN A 26 -43.15 45.64 -30.88
CA GLN A 26 -42.45 45.97 -29.64
C GLN A 26 -43.04 47.26 -29.01
N PRO A 27 -43.88 47.15 -27.96
CA PRO A 27 -44.42 45.91 -27.39
C PRO A 27 -45.44 45.25 -28.33
N CYS A 28 -45.52 43.91 -28.33
CA CYS A 28 -46.50 43.23 -29.16
C CYS A 28 -47.91 43.54 -28.64
N GLU A 29 -48.92 43.62 -29.53
CA GLU A 29 -50.28 44.03 -29.16
C GLU A 29 -50.86 43.24 -27.99
N ARG A 30 -50.52 41.95 -27.90
CA ARG A 30 -50.99 41.09 -26.82
C ARG A 30 -50.37 41.46 -25.48
N CYS A 31 -49.05 41.62 -25.44
CA CYS A 31 -48.37 42.06 -24.22
C CYS A 31 -48.85 43.46 -23.80
N LYS A 32 -49.10 44.35 -24.76
CA LYS A 32 -49.68 45.68 -24.53
C LYS A 32 -51.07 45.61 -23.88
N ARG A 33 -51.97 44.75 -24.41
CA ARG A 33 -53.32 44.56 -23.84
C ARG A 33 -53.33 43.94 -22.46
N LEU A 34 -52.38 43.04 -22.18
CA LEU A 34 -52.30 42.31 -20.92
C LEU A 34 -51.47 43.05 -19.84
N GLY A 35 -50.90 44.21 -20.17
CA GLY A 35 -50.05 44.96 -19.24
C GLY A 35 -48.79 44.21 -18.80
N ILE A 36 -48.26 43.30 -19.63
CA ILE A 36 -47.06 42.51 -19.32
C ILE A 36 -45.84 42.97 -20.11
N GLN A 37 -44.65 42.81 -19.53
CA GLN A 37 -43.40 43.22 -20.16
C GLN A 37 -43.13 42.42 -21.44
N CYS A 38 -42.96 43.13 -22.56
CA CYS A 38 -42.68 42.54 -23.86
C CYS A 38 -41.21 42.74 -24.20
N TYR A 39 -40.41 41.68 -24.09
CA TYR A 39 -39.01 41.71 -24.47
C TYR A 39 -38.67 40.51 -25.36
N TYR A 40 -37.73 40.74 -26.27
CA TYR A 40 -37.14 39.72 -27.13
C TYR A 40 -35.73 39.49 -26.63
N LEU A 41 -35.37 38.25 -26.32
CA LEU A 41 -33.98 37.91 -26.04
C LEU A 41 -33.17 38.18 -27.32
N LYS A 42 -32.16 39.04 -27.21
CA LYS A 42 -31.14 39.14 -28.28
C LYS A 42 -30.56 37.76 -28.44
N SER A 43 -30.68 37.19 -29.64
CA SER A 43 -29.99 35.95 -29.98
C SER A 43 -28.50 36.15 -29.68
N VAL A 44 -28.00 35.44 -28.67
CA VAL A 44 -26.57 35.41 -28.36
C VAL A 44 -25.91 34.87 -29.63
N ALA A 45 -25.05 35.68 -30.24
CA ALA A 45 -24.34 35.25 -31.44
C ALA A 45 -23.61 33.94 -31.10
N PRO A 46 -23.73 32.88 -31.91
CA PRO A 46 -23.05 31.62 -31.65
C PRO A 46 -21.56 31.91 -31.43
N SER A 47 -21.01 31.31 -30.37
CA SER A 47 -19.61 31.45 -29.98
C SER A 47 -18.70 31.24 -31.19
N LYS A 48 -17.72 32.14 -31.38
CA LYS A 48 -16.82 32.14 -32.55
C LYS A 48 -16.22 30.75 -32.77
N LEU A 49 -16.24 30.30 -34.02
CA LEU A 49 -15.83 28.97 -34.49
C LEU A 49 -14.41 28.55 -34.05
N GLU A 50 -13.53 29.51 -33.78
CA GLU A 50 -12.15 29.30 -33.32
C GLU A 50 -12.05 28.52 -32.00
N SER A 51 -13.06 28.58 -31.13
CA SER A 51 -13.09 27.83 -29.86
C SER A 51 -13.48 26.36 -30.03
N ILE A 52 -14.11 25.98 -31.14
CA ILE A 52 -14.53 24.59 -31.40
C ILE A 52 -13.40 23.83 -32.11
N GLU A 53 -12.63 24.53 -32.96
CA GLU A 53 -11.43 23.95 -33.59
C GLU A 53 -10.34 23.61 -32.57
N SER A 54 -10.14 24.40 -31.51
CA SER A 54 -9.11 24.09 -30.49
C SER A 54 -9.40 22.83 -29.69
N VAL A 55 -10.68 22.57 -29.38
CA VAL A 55 -11.09 21.36 -28.65
C VAL A 55 -10.98 20.12 -29.54
N ASN A 56 -11.42 20.23 -30.81
CA ASN A 56 -11.25 19.15 -31.78
C ASN A 56 -9.77 18.88 -32.09
N HIS A 57 -8.92 19.90 -32.14
CA HIS A 57 -7.49 19.70 -32.38
C HIS A 57 -6.83 18.96 -31.22
N GLN A 58 -7.20 19.27 -29.98
CA GLN A 58 -6.69 18.59 -28.80
C GLN A 58 -7.14 17.12 -28.72
N GLU A 59 -8.39 16.83 -29.12
CA GLU A 59 -8.90 15.46 -29.23
C GLU A 59 -8.18 14.67 -30.33
N ILE A 60 -7.98 15.28 -31.51
CA ILE A 60 -7.23 14.67 -32.61
C ILE A 60 -5.75 14.43 -32.23
N GLN A 61 -5.11 15.38 -31.53
CA GLN A 61 -3.74 15.22 -31.04
C GLN A 61 -3.60 14.00 -30.12
N MET A 62 -4.55 13.85 -29.19
CA MET A 62 -4.61 12.68 -28.28
C MET A 62 -4.83 11.38 -29.06
N HIS A 63 -5.67 11.38 -30.11
CA HIS A 63 -5.86 10.21 -30.96
C HIS A 63 -4.59 9.82 -31.73
N VAL A 64 -3.83 10.80 -32.21
CA VAL A 64 -2.54 10.56 -32.89
C VAL A 64 -1.52 9.96 -31.92
N GLU A 65 -1.38 10.50 -30.71
CA GLU A 65 -0.48 9.95 -29.68
C GLU A 65 -0.81 8.48 -29.34
N VAL A 66 -2.10 8.16 -29.21
CA VAL A 66 -2.54 6.78 -28.95
C VAL A 66 -2.19 5.85 -30.12
N LEU A 67 -2.33 6.31 -31.37
CA LEU A 67 -1.96 5.53 -32.55
C LEU A 67 -0.45 5.31 -32.66
N GLU A 68 0.36 6.33 -32.36
CA GLU A 68 1.82 6.21 -32.33
C GLU A 68 2.29 5.20 -31.28
N ASP A 69 1.66 5.17 -30.10
CA ASP A 69 1.97 4.18 -29.07
C ASP A 69 1.56 2.76 -29.45
N ILE A 70 0.42 2.60 -30.13
CA ILE A 70 0.00 1.31 -30.69
C ILE A 70 1.01 0.85 -31.75
N MET A 71 1.45 1.74 -32.65
CA MET A 71 2.46 1.42 -33.65
C MET A 71 3.80 1.01 -32.99
N ARG A 72 4.29 1.76 -32.00
CA ARG A 72 5.50 1.40 -31.23
C ARG A 72 5.36 0.08 -30.47
N SER A 73 4.16 -0.28 -30.03
CA SER A 73 3.88 -1.57 -29.42
C SER A 73 3.91 -2.70 -30.46
N MET A 74 3.25 -2.51 -31.61
CA MET A 74 3.25 -3.48 -32.70
C MET A 74 4.66 -3.69 -33.28
N GLU A 75 5.46 -2.64 -33.40
CA GLU A 75 6.86 -2.72 -33.84
C GLU A 75 7.71 -3.54 -32.88
N ARG A 76 7.52 -3.37 -31.56
CA ARG A 76 8.18 -4.20 -30.54
C ARG A 76 7.78 -5.67 -30.65
N GLU A 77 6.49 -5.95 -30.82
CA GLU A 77 6.00 -7.33 -31.04
C GLU A 77 6.55 -7.95 -32.32
N LEU A 78 6.57 -7.18 -33.43
CA LEU A 78 7.16 -7.62 -34.70
C LEU A 78 8.67 -7.85 -34.57
N TYR A 79 9.37 -7.04 -33.78
CA TYR A 79 10.79 -7.25 -33.48
C TYR A 79 11.00 -8.54 -32.66
N LEU A 80 10.15 -8.80 -31.67
CA LEU A 80 10.18 -10.04 -30.89
C LEU A 80 9.84 -11.28 -31.73
N LEU A 81 8.94 -11.16 -32.70
CA LEU A 81 8.62 -12.24 -33.65
C LEU A 81 9.72 -12.47 -34.69
N LYS A 82 10.39 -11.39 -35.12
CA LYS A 82 11.56 -11.47 -36.02
C LYS A 82 12.85 -11.88 -35.30
N SER A 83 12.84 -11.90 -33.97
CA SER A 83 13.99 -12.35 -33.17
C SER A 83 14.38 -13.78 -33.58
N PRO A 84 15.65 -14.02 -33.96
CA PRO A 84 16.15 -15.35 -34.31
C PRO A 84 15.94 -16.40 -33.22
N PHE A 85 15.69 -15.97 -31.98
CA PHE A 85 15.48 -16.82 -30.81
C PHE A 85 14.14 -17.58 -30.87
N ARG A 86 13.04 -16.91 -31.25
CA ARG A 86 11.72 -17.58 -31.38
C ARG A 86 11.65 -18.52 -32.57
N VAL A 87 12.31 -18.17 -33.67
CA VAL A 87 12.38 -19.02 -34.86
C VAL A 87 13.12 -20.33 -34.54
N LYS A 88 14.19 -20.28 -33.74
CA LYS A 88 14.91 -21.49 -33.28
C LYS A 88 14.10 -22.32 -32.29
N GLN A 89 13.35 -21.68 -31.38
CA GLN A 89 12.49 -22.39 -30.42
C GLN A 89 11.33 -23.14 -31.09
N ILE A 90 10.71 -22.55 -32.13
CA ILE A 90 9.64 -23.20 -32.91
C ILE A 90 10.20 -24.35 -33.76
N ALA A 91 11.39 -24.17 -34.36
CA ALA A 91 12.07 -25.24 -35.10
C ALA A 91 12.43 -26.44 -34.20
N GLN A 92 12.95 -26.18 -32.98
CA GLN A 92 13.31 -27.25 -32.03
C GLN A 92 12.10 -27.99 -31.47
N TYR A 93 10.94 -27.33 -31.33
CA TYR A 93 9.71 -27.99 -30.89
C TYR A 93 9.08 -28.87 -31.99
N SER A 94 9.32 -28.55 -33.26
CA SER A 94 8.84 -29.35 -34.40
C SER A 94 9.66 -30.63 -34.63
N GLU A 95 10.95 -30.64 -34.28
CA GLU A 95 11.81 -31.83 -34.42
C GLU A 95 11.60 -32.83 -33.26
N ALA A 96 11.20 -32.36 -32.08
CA ALA A 96 10.95 -33.23 -30.92
C ALA A 96 9.66 -34.06 -31.01
N LEU A 97 8.70 -33.69 -31.88
CA LEU A 97 7.43 -34.41 -32.02
C LEU A 97 7.45 -35.56 -33.04
N HIS A 98 8.55 -35.80 -33.75
CA HIS A 98 8.66 -36.86 -34.76
C HIS A 98 9.68 -37.97 -34.45
N SER A 99 10.18 -38.07 -33.21
CA SER A 99 11.24 -39.03 -32.84
C SER A 99 10.86 -40.04 -31.74
N SER A 100 9.59 -40.41 -31.59
CA SER A 100 9.18 -41.40 -30.58
C SER A 100 8.07 -42.34 -31.08
N ASP A 101 8.31 -43.01 -32.19
CA ASP A 101 7.59 -44.24 -32.55
C ASP A 101 8.57 -45.19 -33.25
N ALA A 102 9.23 -46.05 -32.48
CA ALA A 102 9.75 -47.34 -32.93
C ALA A 102 10.23 -48.18 -31.73
N ASP A 103 9.53 -49.29 -31.52
CA ASP A 103 10.02 -50.59 -31.07
C ASP A 103 10.69 -50.73 -29.70
N TYR A 104 9.98 -51.36 -28.77
CA TYR A 104 10.51 -52.53 -28.06
C TYR A 104 9.37 -53.46 -27.60
N THR A 105 9.21 -54.54 -28.36
CA THR A 105 8.58 -55.80 -27.97
C THR A 105 9.43 -56.53 -26.93
N THR A 106 8.83 -57.14 -25.89
CA THR A 106 9.08 -58.55 -25.45
C THR A 106 8.29 -58.91 -24.17
N SER A 107 7.52 -60.01 -24.29
CA SER A 107 7.18 -61.10 -23.34
C SER A 107 6.71 -60.75 -21.92
N ASP A 108 5.46 -61.02 -21.53
CA ASP A 108 4.87 -62.35 -21.21
C ASP A 108 5.65 -63.13 -20.14
N GLU A 109 5.10 -63.22 -18.92
CA GLU A 109 4.98 -64.44 -18.11
C GLU A 109 4.06 -64.18 -16.89
N ASP A 110 3.17 -65.14 -16.69
CA ASP A 110 2.19 -65.32 -15.63
C ASP A 110 2.77 -65.29 -14.20
N PHE A 111 1.96 -64.88 -13.21
CA PHE A 111 1.60 -65.78 -12.09
C PHE A 111 0.51 -65.18 -11.18
N ASP A 112 -0.27 -66.10 -10.62
CA ASP A 112 -1.64 -65.95 -10.14
C ASP A 112 -1.76 -65.84 -8.59
N HIS A 113 -2.95 -65.39 -8.16
CA HIS A 113 -3.70 -65.80 -6.96
C HIS A 113 -3.40 -65.33 -5.50
N HIS A 114 -4.47 -64.71 -4.93
CA HIS A 114 -5.15 -64.98 -3.64
C HIS A 114 -4.91 -64.20 -2.33
N HIS A 115 -6.08 -63.80 -1.74
CA HIS A 115 -6.46 -63.59 -0.33
C HIS A 115 -5.91 -62.34 0.42
N HIS A 116 -6.63 -61.62 1.31
CA HIS A 116 -7.78 -61.96 2.16
C HIS A 116 -8.52 -60.69 2.67
N GLN A 117 -9.84 -60.82 2.86
CA GLN A 117 -10.73 -59.97 3.66
C GLN A 117 -10.44 -60.03 5.19
N ASN A 118 -10.96 -59.01 5.89
CA ASN A 118 -11.20 -58.85 7.35
C ASN A 118 -9.99 -58.32 8.15
N ARG A 119 -10.13 -57.42 9.15
CA ARG A 119 -11.16 -57.39 10.19
C ARG A 119 -11.09 -56.09 11.02
N LEU A 120 -12.25 -55.64 11.48
CA LEU A 120 -12.48 -54.64 12.54
C LEU A 120 -11.98 -55.12 13.93
N ASN A 121 -11.78 -54.12 14.81
CA ASN A 121 -11.63 -54.12 16.28
C ASN A 121 -10.21 -53.98 16.85
N SER A 122 -9.91 -52.78 17.36
CA SER A 122 -9.23 -52.62 18.65
C SER A 122 -9.65 -51.32 19.33
N THR A 123 -10.53 -51.51 20.30
CA THR A 123 -10.87 -50.64 21.41
C THR A 123 -9.72 -50.56 22.43
N ALA A 124 -9.65 -49.42 23.14
CA ALA A 124 -8.82 -49.13 24.31
C ALA A 124 -7.30 -49.14 24.04
N THR A 125 -6.55 -48.06 24.25
CA THR A 125 -6.23 -47.52 25.59
C THR A 125 -5.37 -46.27 25.39
N ALA A 126 -5.84 -45.08 25.77
CA ALA A 126 -5.01 -43.91 26.13
C ALA A 126 -5.93 -42.68 26.30
N ASN A 127 -6.57 -42.57 27.47
CA ASN A 127 -7.07 -41.29 27.97
C ASN A 127 -7.26 -41.39 29.49
N ARG A 128 -6.20 -41.08 30.22
CA ARG A 128 -6.26 -40.72 31.64
C ARG A 128 -5.06 -39.81 31.91
N PHE A 129 -5.28 -38.50 31.85
CA PHE A 129 -4.69 -37.48 32.73
C PHE A 129 -5.22 -36.10 32.31
N PHE A 130 -6.48 -35.80 32.65
CA PHE A 130 -7.00 -34.46 32.91
C PHE A 130 -8.33 -34.67 33.67
N SER A 131 -8.28 -34.66 35.00
CA SER A 131 -9.48 -34.48 35.82
C SER A 131 -9.67 -32.98 35.97
N GLN A 132 -10.49 -32.39 35.10
CA GLN A 132 -11.04 -31.07 35.32
C GLN A 132 -12.22 -31.23 36.29
N HIS A 133 -12.19 -30.46 37.38
CA HIS A 133 -13.36 -30.22 38.21
C HIS A 133 -14.39 -29.48 37.34
N GLU A 134 -15.46 -30.16 36.90
CA GLU A 134 -16.66 -29.50 36.40
C GLU A 134 -17.30 -28.71 37.55
N MET A 135 -17.13 -27.39 37.54
CA MET A 135 -18.00 -26.49 38.30
C MET A 135 -19.27 -26.26 37.48
N ASN A 136 -20.28 -27.08 37.72
CA ASN A 136 -21.62 -26.88 37.17
C ASN A 136 -22.31 -25.69 37.89
N SER A 137 -22.03 -24.47 37.45
CA SER A 137 -22.76 -23.28 37.91
C SER A 137 -24.17 -23.27 37.31
N ASN A 138 -25.20 -23.50 38.13
CA ASN A 138 -26.61 -23.49 37.73
C ASN A 138 -27.14 -22.05 37.62
N TRP A 139 -26.59 -21.25 36.71
CA TRP A 139 -27.09 -19.88 36.49
C TRP A 139 -28.26 -19.90 35.51
N GLN A 140 -29.41 -19.38 35.94
CA GLN A 140 -30.60 -19.31 35.11
C GLN A 140 -31.10 -17.87 35.00
N LEU A 141 -31.09 -17.33 33.79
CA LEU A 141 -31.72 -16.06 33.48
C LEU A 141 -33.19 -16.29 33.18
N THR A 142 -34.09 -15.65 33.92
CA THR A 142 -35.54 -15.72 33.69
C THR A 142 -36.11 -14.35 33.43
N PHE A 143 -36.89 -14.24 32.36
CA PHE A 143 -37.64 -13.03 32.02
C PHE A 143 -39.04 -13.17 32.60
N ARG A 144 -39.42 -12.24 33.47
CA ARG A 144 -40.76 -12.18 34.06
C ARG A 144 -41.71 -11.46 33.11
N LYS A 145 -43.00 -11.79 33.20
CA LYS A 145 -44.05 -11.26 32.32
C LYS A 145 -44.30 -9.75 32.49
N ASP A 146 -43.79 -9.16 33.57
CA ASP A 146 -43.81 -7.71 33.85
C ASP A 146 -42.62 -6.95 33.22
N GLY A 147 -41.78 -7.63 32.43
CA GLY A 147 -40.57 -7.07 31.84
C GLY A 147 -39.36 -7.09 32.77
N GLY A 148 -39.49 -7.62 34.00
CA GLY A 148 -38.38 -7.77 34.94
C GLY A 148 -37.42 -8.90 34.53
N ILE A 149 -36.11 -8.66 34.68
CA ILE A 149 -35.07 -9.67 34.49
C ILE A 149 -34.67 -10.22 35.88
N SER A 150 -34.73 -11.54 36.06
CA SER A 150 -34.32 -12.22 37.29
C SER A 150 -33.21 -13.22 37.00
N ILE A 151 -32.04 -13.02 37.62
CA ILE A 151 -30.90 -13.93 37.54
C ILE A 151 -30.92 -14.83 38.77
N ASN A 152 -31.19 -16.11 38.57
CA ASN A 152 -30.96 -17.13 39.61
C ASN A 152 -29.51 -17.57 39.55
N THR A 153 -28.79 -17.36 40.66
CA THR A 153 -27.40 -17.75 40.82
C THR A 153 -27.24 -18.53 42.13
N ASP A 154 -26.30 -19.46 42.15
CA ASP A 154 -25.85 -20.22 43.31
C ASP A 154 -24.82 -19.45 44.18
N ILE A 155 -24.59 -18.17 43.88
CA ILE A 155 -23.74 -17.30 44.69
C ILE A 155 -24.47 -16.94 46.01
N LEU A 156 -24.20 -17.72 47.05
CA LEU A 156 -24.82 -17.54 48.38
C LEU A 156 -24.21 -16.40 49.20
N ASN A 157 -22.97 -15.98 48.93
CA ASN A 157 -22.28 -14.93 49.69
C ASN A 157 -21.14 -14.29 48.89
N TYR A 158 -20.61 -13.19 49.43
CA TYR A 158 -19.52 -12.41 48.82
C TYR A 158 -18.25 -13.24 48.59
N ALA A 159 -17.92 -14.18 49.48
CA ALA A 159 -16.76 -15.05 49.29
C ALA A 159 -16.93 -16.03 48.11
N ASN A 160 -18.15 -16.55 47.88
CA ASN A 160 -18.48 -17.35 46.69
C ASN A 160 -18.41 -16.52 45.41
N LEU A 161 -18.86 -15.26 45.47
CA LEU A 161 -18.72 -14.32 44.36
C LEU A 161 -17.25 -14.11 44.03
N MET A 162 -16.42 -13.81 45.04
CA MET A 162 -14.98 -13.61 44.83
C MET A 162 -14.28 -14.86 44.30
N LYS A 163 -14.66 -16.06 44.76
CA LYS A 163 -14.16 -17.32 44.17
C LYS A 163 -14.57 -17.52 42.72
N HIS A 164 -15.80 -17.15 42.34
CA HIS A 164 -16.22 -17.18 40.94
C HIS A 164 -15.49 -16.13 40.10
N VAL A 165 -15.25 -14.94 40.65
CA VAL A 165 -14.48 -13.87 40.00
C VAL A 165 -13.01 -14.25 39.86
N GLU A 166 -12.41 -14.93 40.83
CA GLU A 166 -11.04 -15.47 40.78
C GLU A 166 -10.94 -16.65 39.81
N ALA A 167 -11.94 -17.53 39.76
CA ALA A 167 -12.03 -18.60 38.76
C ALA A 167 -12.22 -18.05 37.33
N LEU A 168 -12.93 -16.93 37.17
CA LEU A 168 -12.98 -16.13 35.93
C LEU A 168 -11.69 -15.30 35.74
N GLY A 169 -10.90 -15.11 36.79
CA GLY A 169 -9.66 -14.33 36.82
C GLY A 169 -8.54 -14.94 35.97
N ASP A 170 -8.52 -16.26 35.80
CA ASP A 170 -7.64 -16.94 34.84
C ASP A 170 -8.04 -16.66 33.36
N LEU A 171 -9.28 -16.21 33.12
CA LEU A 171 -9.73 -15.65 31.83
C LEU A 171 -9.59 -14.11 31.76
N SER A 172 -9.19 -13.43 32.85
CA SER A 172 -9.10 -11.96 32.87
C SER A 172 -7.87 -11.40 32.16
N SER A 173 -6.89 -12.25 31.83
CA SER A 173 -5.79 -11.87 30.95
C SER A 173 -6.18 -11.80 29.46
N THR A 174 -7.42 -12.19 29.10
CA THR A 174 -7.86 -12.42 27.71
C THR A 174 -9.08 -11.62 27.25
N ILE A 175 -9.59 -10.63 27.98
CA ILE A 175 -10.71 -9.79 27.46
C ILE A 175 -10.19 -8.44 26.96
N PRO A 176 -9.96 -8.24 25.64
CA PRO A 176 -9.91 -6.90 25.10
C PRO A 176 -11.30 -6.27 25.25
N ILE A 177 -11.32 -5.05 25.80
CA ILE A 177 -12.49 -4.23 26.11
C ILE A 177 -13.22 -3.84 24.81
N ILE A 178 -13.98 -4.78 24.26
CA ILE A 178 -15.13 -4.53 23.39
C ILE A 178 -16.18 -5.50 23.91
N LYS A 179 -17.21 -4.99 24.59
CA LYS A 179 -18.33 -5.79 25.11
C LYS A 179 -18.98 -6.53 23.94
N GLN A 180 -18.59 -7.78 23.70
CA GLN A 180 -19.24 -8.59 22.68
C GLN A 180 -20.65 -8.95 23.19
N PRO A 181 -21.73 -8.65 22.42
CA PRO A 181 -23.00 -9.28 22.67
C PRO A 181 -22.83 -10.80 22.51
N THR A 182 -23.41 -11.56 23.44
CA THR A 182 -23.21 -13.00 23.60
C THR A 182 -23.44 -13.75 22.28
N LEU A 183 -22.38 -14.35 21.74
CA LEU A 183 -22.29 -15.03 20.43
C LEU A 183 -23.37 -16.10 20.16
N ALA A 184 -24.07 -16.59 21.20
CA ALA A 184 -25.02 -17.69 21.10
C ALA A 184 -26.38 -17.29 20.46
N SER A 185 -26.77 -16.02 20.46
CA SER A 185 -28.08 -15.60 19.93
C SER A 185 -28.08 -15.21 18.44
N LEU A 186 -26.90 -14.97 17.85
CA LEU A 186 -26.75 -14.54 16.45
C LEU A 186 -26.24 -15.66 15.51
N SER A 187 -25.80 -16.81 16.03
CA SER A 187 -25.14 -17.86 15.24
C SER A 187 -26.09 -18.88 14.58
N ALA A 188 -27.39 -18.88 14.92
CA ALA A 188 -28.32 -19.90 14.45
C ALA A 188 -28.74 -19.75 12.97
N GLY A 189 -28.56 -18.57 12.36
CA GLY A 189 -28.70 -18.37 10.92
C GLY A 189 -27.36 -17.91 10.37
N GLY A 190 -26.74 -18.66 9.45
CA GLY A 190 -25.45 -18.31 8.84
C GLY A 190 -25.50 -16.95 8.13
N GLY A 191 -25.27 -15.88 8.88
CA GLY A 191 -25.43 -14.51 8.43
C GLY A 191 -24.39 -14.16 7.37
N TYR A 192 -24.85 -13.52 6.31
CA TYR A 192 -23.99 -12.88 5.32
C TYR A 192 -24.03 -11.37 5.55
N LEU A 193 -22.87 -10.73 5.46
CA LEU A 193 -22.74 -9.29 5.48
C LEU A 193 -22.67 -8.79 4.04
N HIS A 194 -23.44 -7.75 3.74
CA HIS A 194 -23.33 -7.05 2.47
C HIS A 194 -22.19 -6.03 2.55
N ARG A 195 -21.25 -6.12 1.62
CA ARG A 195 -20.18 -5.13 1.47
C ARG A 195 -20.75 -3.81 0.93
N ASN A 196 -20.43 -2.70 1.58
CA ASN A 196 -20.69 -1.36 1.06
C ASN A 196 -19.55 -0.90 0.16
N VAL A 197 -19.89 -0.15 -0.90
CA VAL A 197 -18.90 0.53 -1.73
C VAL A 197 -18.42 1.75 -0.95
N LEU A 198 -17.17 1.69 -0.50
CA LEU A 198 -16.58 2.79 0.25
C LEU A 198 -16.15 3.92 -0.70
N TYR A 199 -16.54 5.13 -0.33
CA TYR A 199 -16.03 6.35 -0.92
C TYR A 199 -14.66 6.66 -0.31
N THR A 200 -13.61 6.03 -0.83
CA THR A 200 -12.21 6.26 -0.45
C THR A 200 -11.67 7.52 -1.13
N VAL A 201 -12.25 8.68 -0.80
CA VAL A 201 -11.96 9.95 -1.47
C VAL A 201 -10.47 10.30 -1.41
N VAL A 202 -9.82 10.12 -0.26
CA VAL A 202 -8.40 10.47 -0.11
C VAL A 202 -7.53 9.56 -0.95
N ARG A 203 -7.74 8.23 -0.89
CA ARG A 203 -7.00 7.29 -1.74
C ARG A 203 -7.25 7.53 -3.23
N ARG A 204 -8.50 7.78 -3.64
CA ARG A 204 -8.87 8.03 -5.05
C ARG A 204 -8.28 9.33 -5.56
N GLY A 205 -8.33 10.41 -4.78
CA GLY A 205 -7.76 11.67 -5.20
C GLY A 205 -6.22 11.62 -5.16
N ASN A 206 -5.61 10.93 -4.20
CA ASN A 206 -4.16 10.66 -4.22
C ASN A 206 -3.79 9.90 -5.49
N PHE A 207 -4.56 8.87 -5.84
CA PHE A 207 -4.38 8.15 -7.09
C PHE A 207 -4.53 9.05 -8.32
N ARG A 208 -5.51 9.96 -8.36
CA ARG A 208 -5.66 10.92 -9.47
C ARG A 208 -4.50 11.90 -9.55
N ALA A 209 -4.01 12.38 -8.40
CA ALA A 209 -2.85 13.25 -8.34
C ALA A 209 -1.60 12.52 -8.85
N ILE A 210 -1.42 11.26 -8.43
CA ILE A 210 -0.40 10.35 -8.97
C ILE A 210 -0.55 10.21 -10.49
N LEU A 211 -1.75 9.93 -11.01
CA LEU A 211 -1.98 9.84 -12.46
C LEU A 211 -1.67 11.16 -13.18
N SER A 212 -1.93 12.30 -12.55
CA SER A 212 -1.62 13.63 -13.09
C SER A 212 -0.11 13.85 -13.16
N CYS A 213 0.65 13.46 -12.12
CA CYS A 213 2.12 13.44 -12.17
C CYS A 213 2.62 12.62 -13.36
N ILE A 214 2.10 11.40 -13.55
CA ILE A 214 2.49 10.51 -14.65
C ILE A 214 2.21 11.16 -16.00
N GLN A 215 1.02 11.75 -16.19
CA GLN A 215 0.61 12.36 -17.45
C GLN A 215 1.42 13.63 -17.77
N ASN A 216 1.67 14.48 -16.79
CA ASN A 216 2.47 15.68 -16.97
C ASN A 216 3.92 15.35 -17.31
N GLU A 217 4.47 14.32 -16.69
CA GLU A 217 5.83 13.85 -16.98
C GLU A 217 5.95 13.27 -18.39
N ALA A 218 4.96 12.48 -18.83
CA ALA A 218 4.89 12.00 -20.21
C ALA A 218 4.83 13.16 -21.22
N ARG A 219 4.02 14.20 -20.94
CA ARG A 219 3.98 15.42 -21.76
C ARG A 219 5.31 16.14 -21.80
N LYS A 220 6.00 16.29 -20.66
CA LYS A 220 7.34 16.91 -20.61
C LYS A 220 8.34 16.13 -21.45
N GLN A 221 8.32 14.80 -21.40
CA GLN A 221 9.19 13.96 -22.23
C GLN A 221 8.89 14.11 -23.73
N ILE A 222 7.61 14.17 -24.12
CA ILE A 222 7.22 14.42 -25.51
C ILE A 222 7.70 15.80 -25.98
N ILE A 223 7.48 16.85 -25.18
CA ILE A 223 7.92 18.22 -25.51
C ILE A 223 9.45 18.29 -25.65
N SER A 224 10.19 17.65 -24.74
CA SER A 224 11.66 17.55 -24.82
C SER A 224 12.11 16.79 -26.06
N ALA A 225 11.43 15.69 -26.43
CA ALA A 225 11.74 14.94 -27.65
C ALA A 225 11.38 15.71 -28.93
N SER A 226 10.29 16.47 -28.95
CA SER A 226 9.85 17.28 -30.11
C SER A 226 10.66 18.56 -30.31
N THR A 227 11.29 19.10 -29.25
CA THR A 227 12.18 20.28 -29.34
C THR A 227 13.63 19.91 -29.66
N MET A 228 13.99 18.63 -29.59
CA MET A 228 15.24 18.12 -30.14
C MET A 228 15.05 17.86 -31.64
N THR A 229 15.30 18.86 -32.50
CA THR A 229 15.64 18.56 -33.89
C THR A 229 16.80 17.58 -33.89
N PRO A 230 16.70 16.43 -34.57
CA PRO A 230 17.75 15.42 -34.54
C PRO A 230 19.05 16.07 -35.03
N PRO A 231 20.13 16.07 -34.24
CA PRO A 231 21.41 16.54 -34.74
C PRO A 231 21.77 15.69 -35.97
N PRO A 232 22.38 16.29 -37.01
CA PRO A 232 22.76 15.54 -38.20
C PRO A 232 23.59 14.33 -37.80
N SER A 233 23.20 13.17 -38.33
CA SER A 233 23.75 11.85 -38.07
C SER A 233 25.27 11.81 -38.20
N GLN A 234 25.97 12.02 -37.08
CA GLN A 234 27.31 11.51 -36.86
C GLN A 234 27.25 10.71 -35.57
N HIS A 235 27.12 9.39 -35.73
CA HIS A 235 27.28 8.43 -34.66
C HIS A 235 28.74 8.47 -34.17
N HIS A 236 29.01 9.33 -33.20
CA HIS A 236 30.02 9.05 -32.18
C HIS A 236 29.29 8.74 -30.87
N PRO A 237 29.60 7.61 -30.20
CA PRO A 237 29.08 7.36 -28.87
C PRO A 237 29.46 8.55 -27.99
N CYS A 238 28.49 9.08 -27.24
CA CYS A 238 28.74 10.05 -26.18
C CYS A 238 29.50 9.34 -25.05
N LEU A 239 30.78 9.06 -25.30
CA LEU A 239 31.77 8.85 -24.26
C LEU A 239 31.89 10.19 -23.55
N LEU A 240 31.51 10.21 -22.28
CA LEU A 240 32.05 11.17 -21.32
C LEU A 240 33.58 11.04 -21.39
N GLU A 241 34.23 11.86 -22.23
CA GLU A 241 35.68 12.03 -22.19
C GLU A 241 36.02 12.57 -20.82
N TYR A 242 36.58 11.68 -19.99
CA TYR A 242 37.26 12.02 -18.77
C TYR A 242 38.50 12.82 -19.19
N ASP A 243 38.45 14.14 -19.09
CA ASP A 243 39.58 15.02 -19.40
C ASP A 243 40.78 14.65 -18.52
N GLN A 244 41.67 13.82 -19.08
CA GLN A 244 43.00 13.54 -18.55
C GLN A 244 44.04 14.19 -19.46
N HIS A 245 44.20 15.51 -19.40
CA HIS A 245 45.45 16.16 -19.82
C HIS A 245 45.66 17.44 -18.98
N SER A 246 46.60 17.48 -18.04
CA SER A 246 48.05 17.64 -18.24
C SER A 246 48.43 18.92 -18.99
N ASN A 247 49.08 19.84 -18.26
CA ASN A 247 49.92 20.95 -18.70
C ASN A 247 50.19 21.07 -20.20
N SER A 248 49.72 22.15 -20.81
CA SER A 248 50.58 22.94 -21.72
C SER A 248 50.02 24.35 -21.91
N SER A 249 50.92 25.31 -21.72
CA SER A 249 50.80 26.71 -22.03
C SER A 249 50.82 26.93 -23.55
N SER A 250 49.88 27.72 -24.08
CA SER A 250 50.20 28.88 -24.92
C SER A 250 48.95 29.55 -25.50
N SER A 251 49.04 30.87 -25.52
CA SER A 251 48.20 31.89 -26.12
C SER A 251 47.68 31.61 -27.54
N SER A 252 46.42 31.95 -27.82
CA SER A 252 46.08 33.19 -28.53
C SER A 252 44.58 33.29 -28.86
N SER A 253 44.15 34.54 -28.92
CA SER A 253 42.80 35.09 -29.03
C SER A 253 42.10 34.84 -30.36
N SER A 254 40.83 34.45 -30.32
CA SER A 254 39.83 34.89 -31.29
C SER A 254 38.41 34.79 -30.73
N SER A 255 37.76 35.95 -30.67
CA SER A 255 36.39 36.19 -30.24
C SER A 255 35.37 35.68 -31.25
N SER A 256 34.59 34.68 -30.88
CA SER A 256 33.33 34.34 -31.55
C SER A 256 32.27 34.02 -30.51
N SER A 257 31.23 34.85 -30.48
CA SER A 257 30.04 34.77 -29.65
C SER A 257 29.20 33.54 -29.99
N SER A 258 29.50 32.40 -29.37
CA SER A 258 28.62 31.24 -29.34
C SER A 258 27.78 31.28 -28.06
N SER A 259 26.48 31.41 -28.21
CA SER A 259 25.47 31.27 -27.16
C SER A 259 25.56 29.87 -26.54
N SER A 260 26.34 29.76 -25.46
CA SER A 260 26.44 28.56 -24.64
C SER A 260 25.11 28.34 -23.93
N ASN A 261 24.32 27.40 -24.42
CA ASN A 261 23.26 26.77 -23.63
C ASN A 261 23.96 26.05 -22.47
N ASN A 262 24.11 26.78 -21.35
CA ASN A 262 24.57 26.25 -20.08
C ASN A 262 23.47 25.32 -19.53
N THR A 263 23.36 24.10 -20.05
CA THR A 263 22.87 23.01 -19.21
C THR A 263 23.85 22.91 -18.05
N PRO A 264 23.40 23.08 -16.79
CA PRO A 264 24.28 22.91 -15.66
C PRO A 264 24.76 21.46 -15.69
N SER A 265 25.99 21.25 -16.15
CA SER A 265 26.68 19.99 -15.96
C SER A 265 26.91 19.90 -14.45
N ILE A 266 25.96 19.25 -13.78
CA ILE A 266 26.07 18.94 -12.36
C ILE A 266 27.13 17.85 -12.26
N VAL A 267 28.40 18.25 -12.33
CA VAL A 267 29.54 17.36 -12.11
C VAL A 267 29.61 17.09 -10.62
N PHE A 268 28.95 16.03 -10.16
CA PHE A 268 29.15 15.52 -8.81
C PHE A 268 30.48 14.78 -8.73
N GLU A 269 31.53 15.47 -8.32
CA GLU A 269 32.88 14.89 -8.12
C GLU A 269 33.02 14.00 -6.87
N ASN A 270 31.94 13.79 -6.10
CA ASN A 270 32.02 13.00 -4.88
C ASN A 270 32.05 11.49 -5.20
N LYS A 271 33.26 10.96 -5.43
CA LYS A 271 33.53 9.53 -5.66
C LYS A 271 33.00 8.60 -4.57
N ASN A 272 32.63 9.12 -3.40
CA ASN A 272 32.09 8.36 -2.28
C ASN A 272 30.56 8.46 -2.14
N LEU A 273 29.85 9.15 -3.03
CA LEU A 273 28.42 9.38 -2.89
C LEU A 273 27.61 8.07 -2.87
N ALA A 274 27.90 7.13 -3.77
CA ALA A 274 27.26 5.81 -3.79
C ALA A 274 27.45 5.07 -2.45
N GLN A 275 28.65 5.15 -1.85
CA GLN A 275 28.92 4.57 -0.54
C GLN A 275 28.11 5.24 0.56
N GLN A 276 28.00 6.57 0.54
CA GLN A 276 27.21 7.34 1.51
C GLN A 276 25.71 6.98 1.43
N LEU A 277 25.17 6.84 0.21
CA LEU A 277 23.78 6.42 -0.02
C LEU A 277 23.52 4.99 0.49
N VAL A 278 24.42 4.04 0.21
CA VAL A 278 24.32 2.67 0.75
C VAL A 278 24.42 2.66 2.28
N ASN A 279 25.31 3.45 2.86
CA ASN A 279 25.42 3.59 4.32
C ASN A 279 24.12 4.15 4.92
N ALA A 280 23.57 5.22 4.33
CA ALA A 280 22.32 5.83 4.77
C ALA A 280 21.12 4.86 4.66
N TYR A 281 21.11 4.00 3.63
CA TYR A 281 20.13 2.93 3.52
C TYR A 281 20.19 1.98 4.71
N PHE A 282 21.37 1.41 5.00
CA PHE A 282 21.53 0.46 6.10
C PHE A 282 21.34 1.08 7.49
N ALA A 283 21.68 2.36 7.65
CA ALA A 283 21.49 3.08 8.91
C ALA A 283 20.02 3.38 9.23
N CYS A 284 19.15 3.48 8.22
CA CYS A 284 17.77 3.94 8.42
C CYS A 284 16.73 3.10 7.66
N ARG A 285 16.68 3.20 6.33
CA ARG A 285 15.62 2.59 5.51
C ARG A 285 15.57 1.06 5.66
N PHE A 286 16.72 0.44 5.83
CA PHE A 286 16.86 -1.00 6.06
C PHE A 286 16.13 -1.49 7.32
N LEU A 287 16.11 -0.72 8.40
CA LEU A 287 15.43 -1.13 9.64
C LEU A 287 13.90 -1.10 9.49
N HIS A 288 13.41 -0.24 8.59
CA HIS A 288 12.00 -0.24 8.24
C HIS A 288 11.62 -1.47 7.41
N ARG A 289 12.51 -1.95 6.53
CA ARG A 289 12.31 -3.14 5.67
C ARG A 289 13.61 -3.91 5.47
N VAL A 290 13.73 -5.04 6.15
CA VAL A 290 14.98 -5.83 6.15
C VAL A 290 15.00 -6.81 4.98
N VAL A 291 15.50 -6.35 3.83
CA VAL A 291 15.60 -7.17 2.59
C VAL A 291 16.98 -7.79 2.36
N PHE A 292 18.00 -7.41 3.12
CA PHE A 292 19.38 -7.91 2.96
C PHE A 292 19.94 -8.48 4.26
N HIS A 293 20.95 -9.35 4.14
CA HIS A 293 21.96 -9.50 5.18
C HIS A 293 23.08 -8.49 4.93
N GLN A 294 23.25 -7.50 5.83
CA GLN A 294 24.13 -6.35 5.59
C GLN A 294 25.55 -6.78 5.22
N LYS A 295 26.19 -7.65 6.02
CA LYS A 295 27.57 -8.06 5.75
C LYS A 295 27.72 -8.76 4.40
N THR A 296 26.78 -9.65 4.04
CA THR A 296 26.78 -10.31 2.72
C THR A 296 26.68 -9.29 1.59
N PHE A 297 25.81 -8.28 1.73
CA PHE A 297 25.70 -7.21 0.74
C PHE A 297 27.05 -6.48 0.53
N TYR A 298 27.71 -6.08 1.62
CA TYR A 298 29.01 -5.41 1.52
C TYR A 298 30.09 -6.33 0.94
N ASP A 299 30.17 -7.58 1.39
CA ASP A 299 31.18 -8.53 0.92
C ASP A 299 30.99 -8.87 -0.58
N MET A 300 29.76 -8.87 -1.10
CA MET A 300 29.47 -9.18 -2.50
C MET A 300 29.60 -7.97 -3.45
N PHE A 301 29.09 -6.81 -3.02
CA PHE A 301 28.83 -5.70 -3.95
C PHE A 301 29.67 -4.45 -3.69
N VAL A 302 30.35 -4.36 -2.54
CA VAL A 302 31.05 -3.14 -2.11
C VAL A 302 32.55 -3.38 -1.88
N LYS A 303 32.88 -4.37 -1.05
CA LYS A 303 34.24 -4.64 -0.59
C LYS A 303 35.16 -5.05 -1.74
N GLY A 304 36.29 -4.36 -1.86
CA GLY A 304 37.31 -4.67 -2.87
C GLY A 304 37.03 -4.10 -4.26
N ARG A 305 35.92 -3.36 -4.46
CA ARG A 305 35.67 -2.59 -5.68
C ARG A 305 36.26 -1.19 -5.54
N TYR A 306 37.04 -0.75 -6.53
CA TYR A 306 37.59 0.61 -6.57
C TYR A 306 36.53 1.63 -6.99
N ASP A 307 35.66 1.24 -7.94
CA ASP A 307 34.55 2.04 -8.42
C ASP A 307 33.22 1.32 -8.12
N LEU A 308 32.47 1.86 -7.16
CA LEU A 308 31.17 1.31 -6.75
C LEU A 308 30.08 1.51 -7.81
N GLU A 309 30.25 2.48 -8.71
CA GLU A 309 29.25 2.79 -9.74
C GLU A 309 29.25 1.76 -10.88
N THR A 310 30.28 0.89 -10.93
CA THR A 310 30.30 -0.29 -11.80
C THR A 310 29.37 -1.41 -11.34
N SER A 311 28.91 -1.36 -10.07
CA SER A 311 28.01 -2.36 -9.51
C SER A 311 26.55 -2.01 -9.83
N PRO A 312 25.84 -2.80 -10.66
CA PRO A 312 24.45 -2.51 -11.01
C PRO A 312 23.55 -2.50 -9.76
N VAL A 313 23.83 -3.35 -8.77
CA VAL A 313 23.10 -3.36 -7.49
C VAL A 313 23.31 -2.09 -6.69
N VAL A 314 24.56 -1.62 -6.56
CA VAL A 314 24.84 -0.38 -5.79
C VAL A 314 24.17 0.81 -6.45
N CYS A 315 24.21 0.91 -7.78
CA CYS A 315 23.52 1.94 -8.54
C CYS A 315 22.00 1.86 -8.37
N ALA A 316 21.38 0.68 -8.50
CA ALA A 316 19.93 0.52 -8.33
C ALA A 316 19.48 0.85 -6.89
N VAL A 317 20.23 0.42 -5.88
CA VAL A 317 19.97 0.78 -4.48
C VAL A 317 20.11 2.28 -4.27
N SER A 318 21.15 2.91 -4.80
CA SER A 318 21.37 4.36 -4.70
C SER A 318 20.23 5.15 -5.35
N ALA A 319 19.80 4.75 -6.55
CA ALA A 319 18.64 5.34 -7.23
C ALA A 319 17.37 5.24 -6.38
N ALA A 320 17.06 4.04 -5.87
CA ALA A 320 15.89 3.85 -5.02
C ALA A 320 15.99 4.66 -3.73
N VAL A 321 17.15 4.71 -3.08
CA VAL A 321 17.38 5.48 -1.83
C VAL A 321 17.12 6.97 -2.03
N LEU A 322 17.51 7.53 -3.18
CA LEU A 322 17.25 8.93 -3.54
C LEU A 322 15.76 9.24 -3.74
N THR A 323 14.94 8.22 -3.99
CA THR A 323 13.47 8.34 -3.99
C THR A 323 12.84 7.98 -2.63
N MET A 324 13.62 7.46 -1.69
CA MET A 324 13.19 7.04 -0.37
C MET A 324 13.45 8.15 0.66
N HIS A 325 12.70 9.24 0.57
CA HIS A 325 12.62 10.37 1.51
C HIS A 325 13.16 10.05 2.91
N CYS A 326 14.39 10.46 3.21
CA CYS A 326 15.07 10.12 4.45
C CYS A 326 15.88 11.33 4.92
N LYS A 327 15.71 11.71 6.19
CA LYS A 327 16.46 12.82 6.80
C LYS A 327 17.97 12.60 6.71
N HIS A 328 18.43 11.35 6.80
CA HIS A 328 19.85 11.00 6.66
C HIS A 328 20.39 11.25 5.25
N VAL A 329 19.59 11.08 4.20
CA VAL A 329 20.04 11.39 2.82
C VAL A 329 20.06 12.90 2.61
N LEU A 330 19.09 13.62 3.20
CA LEU A 330 19.04 15.09 3.15
C LEU A 330 20.25 15.78 3.78
N THR A 331 20.97 15.13 4.70
CA THR A 331 22.17 15.75 5.30
C THR A 331 23.34 15.89 4.33
N PHE A 332 23.31 15.17 3.20
CA PHE A 332 24.40 15.21 2.22
C PHE A 332 23.95 15.24 0.74
N VAL A 333 22.67 15.02 0.44
CA VAL A 333 22.07 15.26 -0.89
C VAL A 333 20.88 16.21 -0.76
N PRO A 334 21.06 17.50 -1.12
CA PRO A 334 19.98 18.46 -1.26
C PRO A 334 18.83 17.94 -2.09
N TYR A 335 17.64 18.39 -1.74
CA TYR A 335 16.42 17.78 -2.21
C TYR A 335 16.16 17.91 -3.70
N ASP A 336 16.43 19.10 -4.22
CA ASP A 336 16.36 19.49 -5.62
C ASP A 336 17.27 18.64 -6.52
N GLN A 337 18.32 18.03 -5.96
CA GLN A 337 19.29 17.22 -6.70
C GLN A 337 18.98 15.72 -6.66
N GLN A 338 18.14 15.26 -5.73
CA GLN A 338 17.89 13.82 -5.52
C GLN A 338 17.29 13.14 -6.75
N LEU A 339 16.37 13.82 -7.46
CA LEU A 339 15.72 13.22 -8.64
C LEU A 339 16.70 13.03 -9.79
N GLY A 340 17.51 14.05 -10.12
CA GLY A 340 18.51 13.97 -11.19
C GLY A 340 19.61 12.94 -10.88
N LEU A 341 20.08 12.89 -9.63
CA LEU A 341 21.01 11.86 -9.18
C LEU A 341 20.36 10.46 -9.20
N GLY A 342 19.08 10.36 -8.88
CA GLY A 342 18.31 9.13 -8.91
C GLY A 342 18.24 8.56 -10.32
N GLU A 343 17.96 9.41 -11.31
CA GLU A 343 17.95 9.06 -12.73
C GLU A 343 19.33 8.63 -13.23
N TYR A 344 20.39 9.38 -12.87
CA TYR A 344 21.77 9.01 -13.17
C TYR A 344 22.13 7.60 -12.69
N TYR A 345 21.87 7.30 -11.41
CA TYR A 345 22.16 5.97 -10.86
C TYR A 345 21.25 4.89 -11.45
N PHE A 346 19.99 5.21 -11.76
CA PHE A 346 19.06 4.29 -12.42
C PHE A 346 19.58 3.91 -13.82
N ASP A 347 20.03 4.88 -14.61
CA ASP A 347 20.56 4.64 -15.94
C ASP A 347 21.87 3.87 -15.92
N LYS A 348 22.77 4.16 -14.97
CA LYS A 348 23.97 3.34 -14.75
C LYS A 348 23.63 1.90 -14.41
N ALA A 349 22.67 1.67 -13.50
CA ALA A 349 22.22 0.34 -13.14
C ALA A 349 21.63 -0.40 -14.36
N ARG A 350 20.77 0.29 -15.12
CA ARG A 350 20.15 -0.23 -16.34
C ARG A 350 21.18 -0.60 -17.40
N TYR A 351 22.17 0.24 -17.62
CA TYR A 351 23.27 -0.04 -18.55
C TYR A 351 24.09 -1.24 -18.09
N ALA A 352 24.56 -1.24 -16.84
CA ALA A 352 25.39 -2.32 -16.31
C ALA A 352 24.68 -3.67 -16.30
N VAL A 353 23.38 -3.73 -15.95
CA VAL A 353 22.61 -4.98 -15.98
C VAL A 353 22.27 -5.44 -17.40
N SER A 354 22.18 -4.53 -18.38
CA SER A 354 21.96 -4.90 -19.77
C SER A 354 23.13 -5.68 -20.37
N LEU A 355 24.35 -5.46 -19.85
CA LEU A 355 25.55 -6.23 -20.21
C LEU A 355 25.54 -7.65 -19.63
N GLN A 356 24.64 -7.93 -18.67
CA GLN A 356 24.52 -9.21 -17.94
C GLN A 356 23.11 -9.81 -18.07
N PHE A 357 22.32 -9.38 -19.06
CA PHE A 357 20.88 -9.68 -19.14
C PHE A 357 20.57 -11.19 -19.12
N ASP A 358 21.45 -12.02 -19.69
CA ASP A 358 21.27 -13.47 -19.81
C ASP A 358 21.76 -14.26 -18.58
N GLU A 359 22.33 -13.61 -17.56
CA GLU A 359 22.93 -14.29 -16.40
C GLU A 359 22.04 -14.14 -15.15
N PRO A 360 21.20 -15.16 -14.82
CA PRO A 360 20.40 -15.12 -13.60
C PRO A 360 21.32 -15.21 -12.37
N SER A 361 21.40 -14.12 -11.62
CA SER A 361 22.24 -14.02 -10.43
C SER A 361 21.51 -13.24 -9.34
N MET A 362 22.00 -13.34 -8.11
CA MET A 362 21.50 -12.51 -7.02
C MET A 362 21.69 -11.02 -7.32
N GLU A 363 22.76 -10.66 -8.04
CA GLU A 363 23.06 -9.28 -8.46
C GLU A 363 21.98 -8.76 -9.44
N THR A 364 21.68 -9.53 -10.50
CA THR A 364 20.67 -9.13 -11.50
C THR A 364 19.26 -9.10 -10.87
N MET A 365 18.91 -10.07 -10.02
CA MET A 365 17.65 -10.08 -9.28
C MET A 365 17.47 -8.84 -8.39
N ILE A 366 18.46 -8.51 -7.55
CA ILE A 366 18.39 -7.35 -6.64
C ILE A 366 18.32 -6.06 -7.46
N THR A 367 19.10 -5.95 -8.54
CA THR A 367 19.11 -4.78 -9.42
C THR A 367 17.71 -4.51 -9.96
N TYR A 368 17.06 -5.51 -10.57
CA TYR A 368 15.72 -5.33 -11.11
C TYR A 368 14.65 -5.07 -10.04
N LEU A 369 14.75 -5.68 -8.85
CA LEU A 369 13.85 -5.37 -7.73
C LEU A 369 13.97 -3.91 -7.30
N PHE A 370 15.19 -3.37 -7.18
CA PHE A 370 15.40 -1.99 -6.76
C PHE A 370 15.11 -0.98 -7.87
N MET A 371 15.30 -1.34 -9.15
CA MET A 371 14.81 -0.57 -10.29
C MET A 371 13.28 -0.49 -10.30
N SER A 372 12.60 -1.60 -9.97
CA SER A 372 11.14 -1.64 -9.79
C SER A 372 10.70 -0.72 -8.65
N LEU A 373 11.43 -0.74 -7.52
CA LEU A 373 11.15 0.11 -6.37
C LEU A 373 11.38 1.59 -6.67
N TYR A 374 12.45 1.94 -7.38
CA TYR A 374 12.69 3.29 -7.89
C TYR A 374 11.52 3.78 -8.75
N LYS A 375 11.13 3.00 -9.77
CA LYS A 375 10.01 3.35 -10.66
C LYS A 375 8.68 3.43 -9.91
N SER A 376 8.48 2.57 -8.92
CA SER A 376 7.33 2.61 -8.03
C SER A 376 7.28 3.93 -7.27
N ASN A 377 8.37 4.33 -6.63
CA ASN A 377 8.44 5.58 -5.86
C ASN A 377 8.27 6.83 -6.74
N LEU A 378 8.69 6.76 -8.01
CA LEU A 378 8.36 7.77 -9.03
C LEU A 378 6.96 7.67 -9.59
N LEU A 379 6.12 6.83 -8.99
CA LEU A 379 4.73 6.63 -9.34
C LEU A 379 4.54 6.14 -10.78
N ARG A 380 5.48 5.35 -11.33
CA ARG A 380 5.40 4.74 -12.66
C ARG A 380 5.10 3.23 -12.55
N PRO A 381 3.86 2.82 -12.22
CA PRO A 381 3.53 1.43 -11.88
C PRO A 381 3.72 0.45 -13.04
N GLN A 382 3.59 0.90 -14.30
CA GLN A 382 3.81 0.04 -15.47
C GLN A 382 5.30 -0.32 -15.62
N ASP A 383 6.19 0.68 -15.61
CA ASP A 383 7.64 0.47 -15.61
C ASP A 383 8.07 -0.38 -14.42
N ALA A 384 7.54 -0.08 -13.24
CA ALA A 384 7.83 -0.82 -12.03
C ALA A 384 7.44 -2.30 -12.15
N ASN A 385 6.25 -2.58 -12.69
CA ASN A 385 5.77 -3.94 -12.86
C ASN A 385 6.64 -4.73 -13.85
N MET A 386 7.08 -4.10 -14.95
CA MET A 386 8.00 -4.73 -15.91
C MET A 386 9.30 -5.20 -15.23
N TYR A 387 9.96 -4.34 -14.46
CA TYR A 387 11.19 -4.72 -13.74
C TYR A 387 10.92 -5.77 -12.65
N LEU A 388 9.78 -5.68 -11.98
CA LEU A 388 9.39 -6.62 -10.94
C LEU A 388 9.18 -8.04 -11.50
N GLU A 389 8.54 -8.14 -12.66
CA GLU A 389 8.33 -9.42 -13.35
C GLU A 389 9.66 -10.08 -13.73
N ILE A 390 10.62 -9.31 -14.24
CA ILE A 390 11.97 -9.81 -14.55
C ILE A 390 12.64 -10.33 -13.27
N ALA A 391 12.62 -9.53 -12.20
CA ALA A 391 13.22 -9.91 -10.92
C ALA A 391 12.58 -11.20 -10.33
N ILE A 392 11.26 -11.37 -10.46
CA ILE A 392 10.56 -12.57 -10.00
C ILE A 392 10.95 -13.80 -10.83
N ARG A 393 11.07 -13.68 -12.15
CA ARG A 393 11.53 -14.79 -13.00
C ARG A 393 12.95 -15.22 -12.62
N ILE A 394 13.86 -14.28 -12.43
CA ILE A 394 15.23 -14.58 -11.97
C ILE A 394 15.19 -15.26 -10.60
N ARG A 395 14.36 -14.78 -9.67
CA ARG A 395 14.17 -15.41 -8.36
C ARG A 395 13.78 -16.88 -8.50
N GLN A 396 12.85 -17.23 -9.39
CA GLN A 396 12.45 -18.62 -9.59
C GLN A 396 13.59 -19.48 -10.09
N ILE A 397 14.32 -19.00 -11.09
CA ILE A 397 15.50 -19.70 -11.61
C ILE A 397 16.50 -19.93 -10.47
N LEU A 398 16.79 -18.91 -9.65
CA LEU A 398 17.69 -19.04 -8.51
C LEU A 398 17.16 -20.00 -7.43
N ALA A 399 15.84 -20.02 -7.19
CA ALA A 399 15.22 -20.96 -6.25
C ALA A 399 15.39 -22.42 -6.70
N GLU A 400 15.30 -22.68 -8.00
CA GLU A 400 15.37 -24.02 -8.58
C GLU A 400 16.80 -24.51 -8.83
N THR A 401 17.74 -23.57 -9.04
CA THR A 401 19.14 -23.87 -9.39
C THR A 401 20.10 -23.71 -8.22
N VAL A 402 20.27 -22.48 -7.71
CA VAL A 402 21.29 -22.12 -6.72
C VAL A 402 20.83 -22.41 -5.29
N TYR A 403 19.59 -22.07 -4.96
CA TYR A 403 19.05 -22.09 -3.60
C TYR A 403 18.03 -23.21 -3.38
N LYS A 404 18.03 -24.23 -4.24
CA LYS A 404 17.14 -25.40 -4.13
C LYS A 404 17.31 -26.13 -2.81
N HIS A 405 18.55 -26.17 -2.31
CA HIS A 405 18.89 -26.83 -1.06
C HIS A 405 19.24 -25.78 0.01
N PRO A 406 18.42 -25.65 1.08
CA PRO A 406 18.75 -24.76 2.17
C PRO A 406 20.10 -25.15 2.78
N PRO A 407 20.89 -24.18 3.29
CA PRO A 407 22.08 -24.50 4.05
C PRO A 407 21.70 -25.43 5.21
N PRO A 408 22.53 -26.44 5.53
CA PRO A 408 22.24 -27.31 6.67
C PRO A 408 22.07 -26.44 7.91
N SER A 409 20.99 -26.67 8.65
CA SER A 409 20.73 -25.93 9.88
C SER A 409 22.00 -25.98 10.73
N PRO A 410 22.56 -24.82 11.14
CA PRO A 410 23.72 -24.81 12.01
C PRO A 410 23.39 -25.72 13.20
N ILE A 411 24.21 -26.74 13.42
CA ILE A 411 24.14 -27.59 14.59
C ILE A 411 24.59 -26.70 15.73
N TYR A 412 23.70 -25.82 16.20
CA TYR A 412 23.79 -25.30 17.53
C TYR A 412 23.65 -26.54 18.38
N SER A 413 24.77 -27.05 18.88
CA SER A 413 24.79 -28.06 19.92
C SER A 413 23.98 -27.48 21.06
N SER A 414 22.68 -27.78 21.06
CA SER A 414 21.79 -27.62 22.18
C SER A 414 22.33 -28.54 23.26
N THR A 415 23.41 -28.09 23.89
CA THR A 415 23.80 -28.59 25.19
C THR A 415 22.58 -28.30 26.04
N PRO A 416 21.90 -29.33 26.57
CA PRO A 416 20.71 -29.12 27.39
C PRO A 416 21.19 -28.36 28.63
N SER A 417 21.09 -27.03 28.59
CA SER A 417 21.23 -26.23 29.79
C SER A 417 20.08 -26.63 30.69
N HIS A 418 20.42 -27.26 31.81
CA HIS A 418 19.50 -27.55 32.91
C HIS A 418 18.56 -26.36 33.15
N PRO A 419 17.28 -26.60 33.48
CA PRO A 419 16.35 -25.53 33.78
C PRO A 419 16.86 -24.76 35.00
N ASN A 420 17.37 -23.56 34.79
CA ASN A 420 17.72 -22.63 35.86
C ASN A 420 16.41 -22.14 36.50
N THR A 421 16.13 -22.66 37.68
CA THR A 421 15.18 -22.13 38.65
C THR A 421 15.61 -20.70 39.00
N PHE A 422 15.00 -19.71 38.36
CA PHE A 422 15.08 -18.31 38.78
C PHE A 422 14.26 -18.16 40.08
N ASN A 423 14.93 -18.26 41.23
CA ASN A 423 14.37 -17.86 42.51
C ASN A 423 14.43 -16.34 42.67
N SER A 424 13.32 -15.79 43.14
CA SER A 424 13.11 -14.39 43.51
C SER A 424 14.24 -13.80 44.36
N ILE A 425 14.69 -12.61 43.98
CA ILE A 425 15.53 -11.75 44.80
C ILE A 425 14.63 -11.02 45.80
N THR A 426 14.79 -11.36 47.07
CA THR A 426 14.34 -10.56 48.22
C THR A 426 15.28 -9.38 48.40
N THR A 427 14.70 -8.20 48.58
CA THR A 427 15.35 -6.93 48.86
C THR A 427 16.04 -6.95 50.23
N THR A 428 17.36 -6.76 50.29
CA THR A 428 18.06 -6.41 51.53
C THR A 428 19.21 -5.43 51.29
N THR A 429 18.98 -4.24 51.81
CA THR A 429 19.88 -3.26 52.45
C THR A 429 21.38 -3.26 52.11
N THR A 430 21.79 -2.14 51.54
CA THR A 430 23.13 -1.57 51.40
C THR A 430 23.93 -1.57 52.69
N THR A 431 25.14 -2.14 52.67
CA THR A 431 26.25 -1.68 53.51
C THR A 431 27.56 -1.71 52.71
N THR A 432 28.23 -0.57 52.74
CA THR A 432 29.52 -0.21 52.14
C THR A 432 30.68 -1.05 52.67
N THR A 433 31.52 -1.58 51.77
CA THR A 433 32.95 -1.75 52.03
C THR A 433 33.76 -1.74 50.75
N THR A 434 34.73 -0.83 50.75
CA THR A 434 35.76 -0.57 49.75
C THR A 434 36.83 -1.67 49.80
N THR A 435 37.15 -2.29 48.67
CA THR A 435 38.41 -3.02 48.54
C THR A 435 38.99 -2.86 47.14
N THR A 436 40.14 -2.20 47.13
CA THR A 436 41.04 -1.94 46.02
C THR A 436 41.79 -3.22 45.67
N THR A 437 41.80 -3.63 44.40
CA THR A 437 42.71 -4.68 43.92
C THR A 437 43.30 -4.30 42.57
N THR A 438 44.56 -3.88 42.63
CA THR A 438 45.53 -3.79 41.54
C THR A 438 46.01 -5.18 41.14
N THR A 439 46.02 -5.48 39.84
CA THR A 439 46.89 -6.52 39.28
C THR A 439 47.24 -6.24 37.80
N THR A 440 48.42 -5.68 37.63
CA THR A 440 49.50 -6.08 36.71
C THR A 440 49.16 -6.96 35.50
N THR A 441 49.48 -6.48 34.30
CA THR A 441 49.87 -7.35 33.18
C THR A 441 50.95 -6.67 32.34
N THR A 442 52.19 -7.10 32.58
CA THR A 442 53.35 -6.94 31.71
C THR A 442 53.18 -7.78 30.45
N ASN A 443 53.40 -7.21 29.27
CA ASN A 443 53.99 -7.92 28.15
C ASN A 443 54.70 -6.94 27.21
N THR A 444 56.02 -7.02 27.24
CA THR A 444 56.99 -6.33 26.41
C THR A 444 57.21 -7.17 25.15
N ILE A 445 56.98 -6.62 23.96
CA ILE A 445 57.51 -7.19 22.71
C ILE A 445 58.28 -6.07 22.00
N ASN A 446 59.61 -6.21 22.02
CA ASN A 446 60.53 -5.45 21.20
C ASN A 446 60.45 -5.96 19.75
N GLN A 447 60.18 -5.07 18.80
CA GLN A 447 60.43 -5.28 17.37
C GLN A 447 61.76 -4.61 17.01
N THR A 448 62.77 -5.43 16.72
CA THR A 448 63.98 -5.02 16.01
C THR A 448 63.77 -5.15 14.52
N ASN A 449 64.03 -4.05 13.81
CA ASN A 449 64.18 -3.96 12.37
C ASN A 449 65.31 -4.86 11.87
N THR A 450 65.04 -5.61 10.80
CA THR A 450 66.07 -6.08 9.87
C THR A 450 65.52 -6.03 8.45
N ASP A 451 66.19 -5.21 7.65
CA ASP A 451 66.05 -5.11 6.20
C ASP A 451 66.39 -6.45 5.53
N ALA A 452 65.50 -6.95 4.66
CA ALA A 452 65.81 -8.02 3.72
C ALA A 452 64.96 -7.92 2.45
N ILE A 453 65.54 -7.25 1.46
CA ILE A 453 65.69 -7.62 0.04
C ILE A 453 64.67 -8.63 -0.55
N HIS A 454 63.96 -8.14 -1.56
CA HIS A 454 63.33 -8.81 -2.69
C HIS A 454 63.48 -10.34 -2.81
N THR A 455 62.36 -11.05 -2.66
CA THR A 455 62.10 -12.28 -3.42
C THR A 455 60.59 -12.41 -3.67
N THR A 456 60.18 -12.17 -4.92
CA THR A 456 58.83 -12.41 -5.43
C THR A 456 58.57 -13.91 -5.50
N ALA A 457 58.20 -14.52 -4.38
CA ALA A 457 57.72 -15.88 -4.33
C ALA A 457 56.22 -15.91 -4.66
N ASN A 458 55.86 -16.63 -5.72
CA ASN A 458 54.50 -16.99 -6.09
C ASN A 458 53.82 -17.76 -4.94
N ALA A 459 53.21 -17.04 -4.00
CA ALA A 459 52.41 -17.62 -2.96
C ALA A 459 51.11 -18.16 -3.57
N SER A 460 51.00 -19.48 -3.64
CA SER A 460 49.77 -20.16 -4.06
C SER A 460 48.57 -19.68 -3.21
N PRO A 461 47.39 -19.47 -3.83
CA PRO A 461 46.24 -18.93 -3.12
C PRO A 461 45.85 -19.87 -1.96
N LYS A 462 46.01 -19.40 -0.72
CA LYS A 462 45.59 -20.12 0.49
C LYS A 462 44.12 -20.51 0.34
N ARG A 463 43.83 -21.82 0.24
CA ARG A 463 42.45 -22.35 0.21
C ARG A 463 41.65 -21.73 1.35
N LEU A 464 40.54 -21.06 1.03
CA LEU A 464 39.61 -20.58 2.05
C LEU A 464 39.15 -21.77 2.91
N SER A 465 39.10 -21.57 4.23
CA SER A 465 38.59 -22.60 5.13
C SER A 465 37.13 -22.90 4.80
N LYS A 466 36.73 -24.18 4.83
CA LYS A 466 35.35 -24.63 4.55
C LYS A 466 34.29 -23.85 5.34
N SER A 467 34.62 -23.44 6.57
CA SER A 467 33.76 -22.61 7.43
C SER A 467 33.47 -21.23 6.83
N LYS A 468 34.45 -20.55 6.22
CA LYS A 468 34.23 -19.24 5.60
C LYS A 468 33.27 -19.33 4.40
N THR A 469 33.43 -20.37 3.57
CA THR A 469 32.55 -20.61 2.42
C THR A 469 31.11 -20.90 2.88
N MET A 470 30.94 -21.72 3.93
CA MET A 470 29.62 -22.01 4.49
C MET A 470 28.94 -20.76 5.06
N ASN A 471 29.67 -19.93 5.82
CA ASN A 471 29.11 -18.69 6.38
C ASN A 471 28.70 -17.70 5.28
N ARG A 472 29.46 -17.63 4.19
CA ARG A 472 29.10 -16.82 3.02
C ARG A 472 27.80 -17.31 2.39
N TYR A 473 27.69 -18.61 2.10
CA TYR A 473 26.49 -19.20 1.53
C TYR A 473 25.26 -19.03 2.45
N LEU A 474 25.43 -19.16 3.76
CA LEU A 474 24.35 -18.91 4.73
C LEU A 474 23.82 -17.47 4.64
N GLY A 475 24.71 -16.48 4.56
CA GLY A 475 24.31 -15.07 4.42
C GLY A 475 23.68 -14.75 3.06
N GLU A 476 24.14 -15.38 1.98
CA GLU A 476 23.54 -15.29 0.65
C GLU A 476 22.13 -15.89 0.65
N TYR A 477 21.96 -17.10 1.17
CA TYR A 477 20.67 -17.76 1.29
C TYR A 477 19.68 -16.95 2.14
N GLU A 478 20.15 -16.38 3.25
CA GLU A 478 19.31 -15.54 4.11
C GLU A 478 18.90 -14.24 3.39
N THR A 479 19.81 -13.63 2.63
CA THR A 479 19.47 -12.49 1.76
C THR A 479 18.42 -12.88 0.71
N PHE A 480 18.57 -14.04 0.08
CA PHE A 480 17.60 -14.55 -0.90
C PHE A 480 16.20 -14.69 -0.29
N LYS A 481 16.09 -15.21 0.94
CA LYS A 481 14.80 -15.28 1.64
C LYS A 481 14.22 -13.92 1.94
N ARG A 482 15.01 -13.01 2.52
CA ARG A 482 14.56 -11.66 2.92
C ARG A 482 14.08 -10.82 1.73
N LEU A 483 14.68 -11.01 0.56
CA LEU A 483 14.21 -10.37 -0.67
C LEU A 483 12.76 -10.71 -1.02
N HIS A 484 12.24 -11.87 -0.59
CA HIS A 484 10.82 -12.22 -0.74
C HIS A 484 9.88 -11.15 -0.14
N ALA A 485 10.20 -10.63 1.04
CA ALA A 485 9.43 -9.54 1.64
C ALA A 485 9.50 -8.26 0.79
N GLY A 486 10.67 -7.96 0.20
CA GLY A 486 10.83 -6.84 -0.74
C GLY A 486 9.94 -6.96 -1.98
N PHE A 487 9.81 -8.16 -2.55
CA PHE A 487 8.86 -8.42 -3.63
C PHE A 487 7.41 -8.19 -3.18
N GLN A 488 7.02 -8.70 -2.01
CA GLN A 488 5.66 -8.53 -1.48
C GLN A 488 5.31 -7.05 -1.31
N ASP A 489 6.24 -6.27 -0.77
CA ASP A 489 6.06 -4.84 -0.57
C ASP A 489 5.92 -4.08 -1.89
N CYS A 490 6.78 -4.37 -2.87
CA CYS A 490 6.70 -3.74 -4.20
C CYS A 490 5.36 -4.06 -4.89
N VAL A 491 4.91 -5.33 -4.86
CA VAL A 491 3.59 -5.74 -5.38
C VAL A 491 2.47 -4.98 -4.67
N GLN A 492 2.49 -4.93 -3.34
CA GLN A 492 1.45 -4.25 -2.56
C GLN A 492 1.41 -2.75 -2.86
N PHE A 493 2.57 -2.13 -3.08
CA PHE A 493 2.67 -0.72 -3.39
C PHE A 493 2.21 -0.40 -4.82
N ILE A 494 2.58 -1.20 -5.81
CA ILE A 494 2.05 -1.09 -7.19
C ILE A 494 0.52 -1.29 -7.21
N GLN A 495 0.00 -2.27 -6.47
CA GLN A 495 -1.45 -2.48 -6.32
C GLN A 495 -2.15 -1.31 -5.63
N PHE A 496 -1.48 -0.71 -4.65
CA PHE A 496 -1.96 0.49 -3.97
C PHE A 496 -2.03 1.67 -4.95
N ILE A 497 -0.96 1.93 -5.71
CA ILE A 497 -0.94 2.96 -6.74
C ILE A 497 -2.06 2.70 -7.74
N ASN A 498 -2.22 1.47 -8.26
CA ASN A 498 -3.27 1.17 -9.25
C ASN A 498 -4.72 1.18 -8.70
N ASN A 499 -4.95 1.66 -7.48
CA ASN A 499 -6.23 1.71 -6.81
C ASN A 499 -6.97 0.35 -6.80
N GLN A 500 -6.24 -0.76 -6.77
CA GLN A 500 -6.83 -2.11 -6.68
C GLN A 500 -7.36 -2.43 -5.26
N ARG A 501 -7.29 -1.47 -4.33
CA ARG A 501 -7.84 -1.58 -2.98
C ARG A 501 -9.25 -0.97 -2.91
N GLY A 502 -10.27 -1.80 -3.14
CA GLY A 502 -11.63 -1.51 -2.66
C GLY A 502 -12.66 -1.09 -3.71
N VAL A 503 -12.35 -1.13 -5.01
CA VAL A 503 -13.35 -1.01 -6.07
C VAL A 503 -13.72 -2.41 -6.57
N PRO A 504 -15.00 -2.85 -6.47
CA PRO A 504 -15.43 -4.13 -7.02
C PRO A 504 -15.09 -4.22 -8.51
N ALA A 505 -14.44 -5.31 -8.93
CA ALA A 505 -14.05 -5.54 -10.32
C ALA A 505 -15.24 -5.40 -11.31
N LYS A 506 -16.46 -5.72 -10.84
CA LYS A 506 -17.72 -5.64 -11.61
C LYS A 506 -18.15 -4.22 -11.98
N SER A 507 -17.66 -3.19 -11.28
CA SER A 507 -17.99 -1.78 -11.61
C SER A 507 -17.22 -1.25 -12.82
N LEU A 508 -16.14 -1.94 -13.22
CA LEU A 508 -15.48 -1.71 -14.49
C LEU A 508 -16.25 -2.50 -15.55
N SER A 509 -17.39 -1.96 -15.99
CA SER A 509 -18.01 -2.43 -17.23
C SER A 509 -16.89 -2.50 -18.28
N PRO A 510 -16.60 -3.68 -18.86
CA PRO A 510 -15.54 -3.82 -19.82
C PRO A 510 -15.87 -2.87 -20.97
N SER A 511 -15.21 -1.72 -20.99
CA SER A 511 -15.21 -0.85 -22.14
C SER A 511 -14.71 -1.73 -23.28
N ARG A 512 -15.61 -2.03 -24.23
CA ARG A 512 -15.40 -3.01 -25.31
C ARG A 512 -14.13 -2.76 -26.13
N ASN A 513 -13.46 -1.62 -25.97
CA ASN A 513 -12.33 -1.20 -26.80
C ASN A 513 -11.01 -1.00 -26.03
N LYS A 514 -10.95 -1.22 -24.71
CA LYS A 514 -9.69 -1.17 -23.96
C LYS A 514 -9.68 -2.28 -22.92
N PRO A 515 -9.12 -3.47 -23.22
CA PRO A 515 -8.70 -4.35 -22.16
C PRO A 515 -7.74 -3.55 -21.27
N SER A 516 -8.14 -3.28 -20.03
CA SER A 516 -7.20 -2.77 -19.04
C SER A 516 -6.12 -3.83 -18.93
N MET A 517 -4.92 -3.53 -19.44
CA MET A 517 -3.75 -4.41 -19.35
C MET A 517 -3.42 -4.84 -17.92
N LEU A 518 -4.04 -4.21 -16.91
CA LEU A 518 -3.91 -4.57 -15.50
C LEU A 518 -4.94 -5.59 -15.00
N ASN A 519 -6.04 -5.82 -15.73
CA ASN A 519 -7.11 -6.75 -15.35
C ASN A 519 -7.15 -8.04 -16.17
N GLN A 520 -6.62 -8.05 -17.40
CA GLN A 520 -6.50 -9.28 -18.19
C GLN A 520 -5.13 -9.93 -17.99
N GLU A 521 -5.15 -11.17 -17.50
CA GLU A 521 -4.17 -12.23 -17.83
C GLU A 521 -2.78 -12.28 -17.17
N ASN A 522 -2.46 -11.49 -16.16
CA ASN A 522 -1.35 -11.85 -15.25
C ASN A 522 -1.80 -12.82 -14.13
N THR A 523 -2.63 -13.81 -14.49
CA THR A 523 -2.95 -14.96 -13.65
C THR A 523 -1.67 -15.72 -13.30
N SER A 524 -0.78 -15.91 -14.28
CA SER A 524 0.55 -16.50 -14.08
C SER A 524 1.31 -15.78 -12.96
N PHE A 525 1.53 -14.47 -13.07
CA PHE A 525 2.29 -13.72 -12.06
C PHE A 525 1.68 -13.81 -10.65
N LYS A 526 0.35 -13.61 -10.55
CA LYS A 526 -0.35 -13.64 -9.25
C LYS A 526 -0.37 -15.04 -8.66
N GLN A 527 -0.58 -16.08 -9.46
CA GLN A 527 -0.53 -17.48 -9.04
C GLN A 527 0.86 -17.83 -8.57
N LEU A 528 1.86 -17.49 -9.36
CA LEU A 528 3.26 -17.82 -9.11
C LEU A 528 3.79 -17.14 -7.84
N PHE A 529 3.31 -15.93 -7.55
CA PHE A 529 3.59 -15.27 -6.29
C PHE A 529 2.83 -15.86 -5.09
N GLN A 530 1.61 -16.37 -5.32
CA GLN A 530 0.80 -17.05 -4.30
C GLN A 530 1.27 -18.47 -3.99
N GLU A 531 1.91 -19.14 -4.96
CA GLU A 531 2.49 -20.48 -4.84
C GLU A 531 3.76 -20.48 -3.98
N ILE A 532 4.42 -19.31 -3.83
CA ILE A 532 5.57 -19.20 -2.94
C ILE A 532 5.10 -19.39 -1.50
N CYS A 533 5.47 -20.53 -0.91
CA CYS A 533 5.21 -20.80 0.50
C CYS A 533 5.91 -19.77 1.38
N ALA A 534 5.14 -18.85 1.97
CA ALA A 534 5.66 -17.78 2.82
C ALA A 534 6.47 -18.31 4.02
N GLU A 535 6.18 -19.53 4.48
CA GLU A 535 6.87 -20.17 5.63
C GLU A 535 8.32 -20.54 5.30
N THR A 536 8.60 -20.93 4.06
CA THR A 536 9.95 -21.32 3.62
C THR A 536 10.92 -20.12 3.61
N TYR A 537 10.37 -18.91 3.40
CA TYR A 537 11.14 -17.68 3.22
C TYR A 537 11.06 -16.75 4.45
N ASP A 538 10.70 -17.31 5.60
CA ASP A 538 10.64 -16.57 6.85
C ASP A 538 12.03 -16.06 7.25
N PRO A 539 12.21 -14.75 7.46
CA PRO A 539 13.54 -14.17 7.68
C PRO A 539 14.03 -14.52 9.10
N LYS A 540 15.32 -14.86 9.20
CA LYS A 540 15.97 -15.23 10.46
C LYS A 540 17.18 -14.34 10.70
N PRO A 541 17.36 -13.81 11.93
CA PRO A 541 18.57 -13.07 12.26
C PRO A 541 19.79 -14.00 12.22
N LEU A 542 20.91 -13.47 11.73
CA LEU A 542 22.20 -14.15 11.77
C LEU A 542 23.03 -13.67 12.98
N PRO A 543 23.97 -14.50 13.48
CA PRO A 543 24.72 -14.19 14.71
C PRO A 543 25.59 -12.92 14.63
N ASP A 544 25.96 -12.48 13.43
CA ASP A 544 26.77 -11.29 13.19
C ASP A 544 25.96 -9.99 13.02
N GLU A 545 24.64 -10.07 13.12
CA GLU A 545 23.77 -8.90 13.03
C GLU A 545 23.58 -8.21 14.38
N SER A 546 23.48 -6.88 14.35
CA SER A 546 23.23 -6.09 15.56
C SER A 546 21.88 -6.46 16.19
N ARG A 547 21.72 -6.20 17.50
CA ARG A 547 20.44 -6.40 18.20
C ARG A 547 19.29 -5.62 17.55
N HIS A 548 19.55 -4.41 17.05
CA HIS A 548 18.54 -3.60 16.35
C HIS A 548 18.12 -4.23 15.02
N THR A 549 19.08 -4.73 14.24
CA THR A 549 18.83 -5.45 12.98
C THR A 549 18.05 -6.73 13.24
N ALA A 550 18.49 -7.56 14.20
CA ALA A 550 17.81 -8.79 14.57
C ALA A 550 16.36 -8.53 15.00
N ARG A 551 16.14 -7.46 15.76
CA ARG A 551 14.80 -7.03 16.16
C ARG A 551 13.94 -6.55 14.98
N ALA A 552 14.51 -5.80 14.03
CA ALA A 552 13.80 -5.40 12.81
C ALA A 552 13.43 -6.59 11.93
N ILE A 553 14.27 -7.63 11.87
CA ILE A 553 13.99 -8.88 11.16
C ILE A 553 12.81 -9.62 11.80
N LEU A 554 12.83 -9.78 13.13
CA LEU A 554 11.74 -10.42 13.86
C LEU A 554 10.43 -9.63 13.73
N LYS A 555 10.51 -8.29 13.66
CA LYS A 555 9.35 -7.44 13.34
C LYS A 555 8.75 -7.78 11.98
N GLU A 556 9.55 -7.94 10.91
CA GLU A 556 9.02 -8.38 9.60
C GLU A 556 8.37 -9.77 9.67
N HIS A 557 8.95 -10.71 10.43
CA HIS A 557 8.34 -12.01 10.70
C HIS A 557 6.92 -11.86 11.30
N TYR A 558 6.76 -11.06 12.36
CA TYR A 558 5.46 -10.86 13.00
C TYR A 558 4.45 -10.11 12.12
N VAL A 559 4.91 -9.11 11.36
CA VAL A 559 4.07 -8.43 10.36
C VAL A 559 3.62 -9.40 9.27
N GLY A 560 4.50 -10.29 8.83
CA GLY A 560 4.18 -11.38 7.91
C GLY A 560 3.11 -12.33 8.44
N ARG A 561 3.16 -12.68 9.74
CA ARG A 561 2.12 -13.50 10.39
C ARG A 561 0.76 -12.79 10.42
N ILE A 562 0.73 -11.49 10.74
CA ILE A 562 -0.49 -10.69 10.66
C ILE A 562 -1.04 -10.71 9.23
N ALA A 563 -0.19 -10.43 8.24
CA ALA A 563 -0.56 -10.42 6.82
C ALA A 563 -1.08 -11.78 6.33
N LYS A 564 -0.54 -12.89 6.83
CA LYS A 564 -0.97 -14.25 6.51
C LYS A 564 -2.41 -14.52 6.96
N VAL A 565 -2.80 -14.03 8.14
CA VAL A 565 -4.17 -14.16 8.66
C VAL A 565 -5.16 -13.33 7.84
N VAL A 566 -4.87 -12.05 7.60
CA VAL A 566 -5.83 -11.16 6.91
C VAL A 566 -5.79 -11.26 5.40
N GLY A 567 -4.73 -11.82 4.83
CA GLY A 567 -4.52 -11.96 3.39
C GLY A 567 -5.69 -12.65 2.69
N PRO A 568 -6.06 -13.90 3.05
CA PRO A 568 -7.20 -14.61 2.47
C PRO A 568 -8.51 -13.81 2.52
N TYR A 569 -8.76 -13.12 3.64
CA TYR A 569 -9.92 -12.25 3.79
C TYR A 569 -9.90 -11.11 2.78
N PHE A 570 -8.81 -10.36 2.67
CA PHE A 570 -8.70 -9.28 1.70
C PHE A 570 -8.84 -9.79 0.26
N ARG A 571 -8.37 -11.01 -0.05
CA ARG A 571 -8.55 -11.57 -1.39
C ARG A 571 -10.02 -11.78 -1.71
N ARG A 572 -10.73 -12.41 -0.77
CA ARG A 572 -12.17 -12.66 -0.91
C ARG A 572 -12.93 -11.34 -1.01
N VAL A 573 -12.69 -10.42 -0.07
CA VAL A 573 -13.44 -9.16 -0.03
C VAL A 573 -13.09 -8.23 -1.18
N ARG A 574 -11.90 -8.28 -1.79
CA ARG A 574 -11.54 -7.38 -2.90
C ARG A 574 -11.84 -7.97 -4.28
N TRP A 575 -11.60 -9.26 -4.47
CA TRP A 575 -11.66 -9.90 -5.78
C TRP A 575 -12.80 -10.88 -5.95
N SER A 576 -13.57 -11.19 -4.90
CA SER A 576 -14.79 -11.97 -5.08
C SER A 576 -15.80 -11.17 -5.89
N GLU A 577 -16.45 -11.89 -6.80
CA GLU A 577 -17.61 -11.45 -7.54
C GLU A 577 -18.84 -11.21 -6.66
N SER A 578 -18.90 -11.82 -5.48
CA SER A 578 -20.01 -11.67 -4.55
C SER A 578 -19.76 -10.53 -3.57
N ASP A 579 -20.78 -9.69 -3.37
CA ASP A 579 -20.79 -8.68 -2.31
C ASP A 579 -21.15 -9.26 -0.94
N LEU A 580 -21.51 -10.55 -0.88
CA LEU A 580 -21.89 -11.25 0.35
C LEU A 580 -20.67 -11.93 0.99
N ILE A 581 -20.33 -11.51 2.20
CA ILE A 581 -19.24 -12.05 2.99
C ILE A 581 -19.82 -12.80 4.20
N PRO A 582 -19.51 -14.10 4.40
CA PRO A 582 -19.98 -14.82 5.58
C PRO A 582 -19.49 -14.13 6.86
N LEU A 583 -20.39 -13.82 7.79
CA LEU A 583 -20.06 -13.21 9.08
C LEU A 583 -19.07 -14.09 9.87
N SER A 584 -19.26 -15.40 9.84
CA SER A 584 -18.36 -16.37 10.48
C SER A 584 -16.92 -16.26 9.95
N PHE A 585 -16.74 -15.93 8.68
CA PHE A 585 -15.41 -15.74 8.10
C PHE A 585 -14.74 -14.45 8.59
N LEU A 586 -15.49 -13.35 8.72
CA LEU A 586 -14.98 -12.11 9.34
C LEU A 586 -14.59 -12.36 10.80
N MET A 587 -15.48 -12.96 11.59
CA MET A 587 -15.26 -13.23 13.02
C MET A 587 -14.07 -14.14 13.25
N LYS A 588 -13.96 -15.24 12.49
CA LYS A 588 -12.80 -16.13 12.56
C LYS A 588 -11.50 -15.40 12.21
N THR A 589 -11.51 -14.57 11.15
CA THR A 589 -10.31 -13.81 10.76
C THR A 589 -9.89 -12.82 11.86
N GLU A 590 -10.85 -12.16 12.52
CA GLU A 590 -10.59 -11.26 13.64
C GLU A 590 -10.05 -12.02 14.87
N GLU A 591 -10.63 -13.18 15.20
CA GLU A 591 -10.15 -14.05 16.28
C GLU A 591 -8.72 -14.53 16.01
N ASP A 592 -8.45 -15.05 14.82
CA ASP A 592 -7.11 -15.48 14.39
C ASP A 592 -6.11 -14.31 14.47
N LEU A 593 -6.53 -13.09 14.11
CA LEU A 593 -5.69 -11.89 14.17
C LEU A 593 -5.37 -11.50 15.62
N ASN A 594 -6.37 -11.57 16.51
CA ASN A 594 -6.20 -11.36 17.94
C ASN A 594 -5.31 -12.43 18.56
N GLN A 595 -5.46 -13.69 18.14
CA GLN A 595 -4.61 -14.79 18.60
C GLN A 595 -3.15 -14.57 18.20
N VAL A 596 -2.88 -14.14 16.97
CA VAL A 596 -1.53 -13.77 16.53
C VAL A 596 -0.98 -12.65 17.42
N TYR A 597 -1.67 -11.51 17.50
CA TYR A 597 -1.13 -10.33 18.17
C TYR A 597 -1.00 -10.50 19.69
N PHE A 598 -2.00 -11.11 20.34
CA PHE A 598 -2.02 -11.20 21.80
C PHE A 598 -1.36 -12.46 22.39
N HIS A 599 -1.18 -13.53 21.61
CA HIS A 599 -0.69 -14.79 22.16
C HIS A 599 0.57 -15.30 21.48
N GLN A 600 0.77 -15.00 20.19
CA GLN A 600 1.90 -15.54 19.43
C GLN A 600 3.06 -14.54 19.29
N ILE A 601 2.78 -13.23 19.32
CA ILE A 601 3.81 -12.20 19.33
C ILE A 601 4.36 -12.05 20.76
N PRO A 602 5.68 -12.18 20.97
CA PRO A 602 6.29 -12.00 22.28
C PRO A 602 6.02 -10.65 22.92
N LEU A 603 6.00 -10.64 24.26
CA LEU A 603 5.70 -9.43 25.05
C LEU A 603 6.62 -8.26 24.73
N ASP A 604 7.89 -8.50 24.44
CA ASP A 604 8.87 -7.47 24.11
C ASP A 604 8.62 -6.83 22.74
N PHE A 605 7.81 -7.42 21.86
CA PHE A 605 7.38 -6.83 20.59
C PHE A 605 5.97 -6.23 20.64
N ARG A 606 5.32 -6.29 21.80
CA ARG A 606 3.93 -5.90 21.98
C ARG A 606 3.81 -4.77 23.01
N LEU A 607 3.10 -3.72 22.64
CA LEU A 607 2.77 -2.61 23.54
C LEU A 607 1.77 -3.05 24.62
N ALA A 608 1.83 -2.44 25.81
CA ALA A 608 0.86 -2.71 26.88
C ALA A 608 -0.58 -2.49 26.41
N PRO A 609 -1.53 -3.41 26.72
CA PRO A 609 -2.94 -3.17 26.46
C PRO A 609 -3.48 -1.89 27.14
N SER A 610 -2.94 -1.53 28.31
CA SER A 610 -3.29 -0.30 29.03
C SER A 610 -2.97 0.99 28.25
N ILE A 611 -2.08 0.96 27.26
CA ILE A 611 -1.83 2.11 26.38
C ILE A 611 -3.06 2.42 25.51
N PHE A 612 -3.92 1.42 25.26
CA PHE A 612 -5.05 1.53 24.33
C PHE A 612 -6.40 1.62 25.04
N GLU A 613 -6.42 2.05 26.31
CA GLU A 613 -7.66 2.29 27.05
C GLU A 613 -8.53 3.35 26.38
N ASP A 614 -9.83 3.09 26.31
CA ASP A 614 -10.81 4.01 25.72
C ASP A 614 -10.88 5.32 26.53
N GLY A 615 -11.00 6.44 25.81
CA GLY A 615 -11.24 7.76 26.42
C GLY A 615 -10.01 8.48 26.99
N ILE A 616 -8.81 7.90 26.91
CA ILE A 616 -7.58 8.58 27.34
C ILE A 616 -7.21 9.74 26.39
N SER A 617 -6.66 10.80 26.97
CA SER A 617 -6.20 11.97 26.22
C SER A 617 -4.95 11.66 25.37
N ASN A 618 -4.66 12.53 24.40
CA ASN A 618 -3.46 12.38 23.54
C ASN A 618 -2.17 12.47 24.37
N THR A 619 -2.15 13.33 25.39
CA THR A 619 -1.00 13.51 26.28
C THR A 619 -0.76 12.27 27.14
N GLU A 620 -1.83 11.68 27.67
CA GLU A 620 -1.75 10.45 28.47
C GLU A 620 -1.34 9.25 27.61
N PHE A 621 -1.90 9.11 26.41
CA PHE A 621 -1.48 8.07 25.45
C PHE A 621 0.03 8.16 25.15
N ARG A 622 0.53 9.37 24.87
CA ARG A 622 1.95 9.61 24.62
C ARG A 622 2.82 9.31 25.83
N LYS A 623 2.38 9.73 27.02
CA LYS A 623 3.07 9.47 28.28
C LYS A 623 3.21 7.96 28.53
N ARG A 624 2.11 7.20 28.41
CA ARG A 624 2.14 5.73 28.58
C ARG A 624 3.06 5.04 27.58
N LEU A 625 3.12 5.51 26.33
CA LEU A 625 4.08 5.02 25.35
C LEU A 625 5.53 5.28 25.77
N GLN A 626 5.84 6.47 26.31
CA GLN A 626 7.19 6.82 26.76
C GLN A 626 7.61 6.06 28.02
N GLU A 627 6.66 5.74 28.89
CA GLU A 627 6.89 5.00 30.13
C GLU A 627 6.97 3.48 29.92
N ASP A 628 6.40 2.94 28.83
CA ASP A 628 6.53 1.53 28.49
C ASP A 628 7.92 1.23 27.91
N GLY A 629 8.75 0.53 28.70
CA GLY A 629 10.12 0.14 28.33
C GLY A 629 10.23 -0.80 27.11
N ARG A 630 9.10 -1.24 26.54
CA ARG A 630 9.04 -2.03 25.30
C ARG A 630 8.76 -1.20 24.05
N THR A 631 8.47 0.09 24.22
CA THR A 631 8.15 0.99 23.12
C THR A 631 9.40 1.29 22.29
N ASP A 632 9.36 0.89 21.03
CA ASP A 632 10.31 1.30 20.01
C ASP A 632 9.65 1.28 18.63
N ILE A 633 10.43 1.59 17.59
CA ILE A 633 9.91 1.70 16.23
C ILE A 633 9.29 0.38 15.74
N ASN A 634 9.81 -0.77 16.19
CA ASN A 634 9.36 -2.09 15.79
C ASN A 634 8.04 -2.45 16.46
N SER A 635 7.95 -2.32 17.80
CA SER A 635 6.71 -2.62 18.54
C SER A 635 5.57 -1.69 18.15
N VAL A 636 5.86 -0.39 17.93
CA VAL A 636 4.87 0.58 17.43
C VAL A 636 4.44 0.24 15.99
N THR A 637 5.36 -0.21 15.12
CA THR A 637 5.02 -0.63 13.75
C THR A 637 4.09 -1.85 13.75
N ILE A 638 4.38 -2.86 14.58
CA ILE A 638 3.55 -4.06 14.70
C ILE A 638 2.15 -3.68 15.21
N ALA A 639 2.05 -2.84 16.24
CA ALA A 639 0.77 -2.36 16.75
C ALA A 639 0.00 -1.58 15.67
N ALA A 640 0.65 -0.67 14.95
CA ALA A 640 0.02 0.09 13.87
C ALA A 640 -0.48 -0.83 12.74
N ARG A 641 0.25 -1.90 12.41
CA ARG A 641 -0.16 -2.92 11.44
C ARG A 641 -1.35 -3.76 11.93
N TYR A 642 -1.37 -4.11 13.21
CA TYR A 642 -2.49 -4.83 13.83
C TYR A 642 -3.79 -4.00 13.78
N TYR A 643 -3.77 -2.75 14.25
CA TYR A 643 -4.96 -1.88 14.21
C TYR A 643 -5.36 -1.50 12.79
N GLN A 644 -4.41 -1.30 11.88
CA GLN A 644 -4.72 -1.13 10.45
C GLN A 644 -5.40 -2.36 9.85
N SER A 645 -5.03 -3.57 10.31
CA SER A 645 -5.64 -4.80 9.85
C SER A 645 -7.08 -4.92 10.34
N LEU A 646 -7.35 -4.65 11.62
CA LEU A 646 -8.71 -4.56 12.15
C LEU A 646 -9.57 -3.54 11.40
N LEU A 647 -9.02 -2.34 11.17
CA LEU A 647 -9.67 -1.31 10.37
C LEU A 647 -10.06 -1.84 8.99
N ALA A 648 -9.14 -2.48 8.27
CA ALA A 648 -9.39 -3.00 6.93
C ALA A 648 -10.35 -4.22 6.87
N LEU A 649 -10.50 -4.97 7.98
CA LEU A 649 -11.49 -6.05 8.09
C LEU A 649 -12.92 -5.49 8.18
N HIS A 650 -13.09 -4.38 8.89
CA HIS A 650 -14.41 -3.81 9.21
C HIS A 650 -14.83 -2.67 8.28
N GLU A 651 -13.87 -1.99 7.64
CA GLU A 651 -14.10 -0.89 6.67
C GLU A 651 -15.28 -1.19 5.73
N PRO A 652 -15.34 -2.36 5.05
CA PRO A 652 -16.34 -2.63 4.03
C PRO A 652 -17.78 -2.72 4.55
N PHE A 653 -17.98 -2.80 5.86
CA PHE A 653 -19.31 -2.92 6.49
C PHE A 653 -19.73 -1.68 7.27
N GLN A 654 -18.97 -0.58 7.18
CA GLN A 654 -19.38 0.69 7.76
C GLN A 654 -20.71 1.15 7.12
N PRO A 655 -21.62 1.78 7.89
CA PRO A 655 -22.89 2.27 7.36
C PRO A 655 -22.67 3.27 6.22
N THR A 656 -23.62 3.40 5.29
CA THR A 656 -23.49 4.43 4.25
C THR A 656 -23.94 5.78 4.81
N ILE A 657 -23.09 6.82 4.72
CA ILE A 657 -23.49 8.19 5.07
C ILE A 657 -24.25 8.76 3.87
N ARG A 658 -25.58 8.89 3.99
CA ARG A 658 -26.41 9.54 2.97
C ARG A 658 -26.17 11.06 3.05
N ARG A 659 -25.80 11.68 1.94
CA ARG A 659 -25.64 13.13 1.86
C ARG A 659 -26.81 13.75 1.13
N SER A 660 -27.37 14.81 1.72
CA SER A 660 -28.39 15.63 1.08
C SER A 660 -27.82 16.26 -0.20
N ARG A 661 -28.54 16.14 -1.31
CA ARG A 661 -28.11 16.70 -2.60
C ARG A 661 -28.05 18.22 -2.61
N LYS A 662 -28.73 18.89 -1.67
CA LYS A 662 -28.92 20.36 -1.69
C LYS A 662 -27.67 21.16 -1.28
N GLY A 663 -26.71 20.57 -0.56
CA GLY A 663 -25.51 21.26 -0.05
C GLY A 663 -24.18 20.89 -0.73
N VAL A 664 -24.19 20.03 -1.74
CA VAL A 664 -22.96 19.39 -2.26
C VAL A 664 -22.02 20.36 -3.00
N HIS A 665 -22.51 21.54 -3.42
CA HIS A 665 -21.73 22.47 -4.24
C HIS A 665 -20.57 23.16 -3.50
N ASP A 666 -20.58 23.20 -2.16
CA ASP A 666 -19.59 23.97 -1.40
C ASP A 666 -18.34 23.18 -0.98
N ILE A 667 -18.37 21.84 -0.98
CA ILE A 667 -17.21 21.00 -0.64
C ILE A 667 -16.81 20.11 -1.82
N THR A 668 -16.16 20.75 -2.80
CA THR A 668 -15.56 20.11 -3.99
C THR A 668 -14.69 18.89 -3.70
N LEU A 669 -14.13 18.79 -2.49
CA LEU A 669 -13.26 17.69 -2.03
C LEU A 669 -13.92 16.31 -2.18
N LEU A 670 -15.25 16.27 -2.04
CA LEU A 670 -16.01 15.02 -1.94
C LEU A 670 -16.86 14.73 -3.17
N VAL A 671 -16.84 15.62 -4.17
CA VAL A 671 -17.50 15.43 -5.47
C VAL A 671 -16.42 14.98 -6.45
N PRO A 672 -16.35 13.69 -6.78
CA PRO A 672 -15.39 13.25 -7.78
C PRO A 672 -15.85 13.86 -9.10
N GLU A 673 -15.02 14.72 -9.71
CA GLU A 673 -15.33 15.54 -10.90
C GLU A 673 -15.99 14.77 -12.08
N ASN A 674 -15.96 13.43 -12.09
CA ASN A 674 -16.51 12.57 -13.14
C ASN A 674 -17.66 11.63 -12.67
N LEU A 675 -18.11 11.71 -11.41
CA LEU A 675 -19.16 10.82 -10.88
C LEU A 675 -20.59 11.33 -11.13
N GLU A 676 -20.75 12.61 -11.51
CA GLU A 676 -22.05 13.14 -11.94
C GLU A 676 -22.60 12.47 -13.20
N ASP A 677 -21.76 11.72 -13.93
CA ASP A 677 -22.19 11.01 -15.14
C ASP A 677 -22.50 9.52 -14.92
N PHE A 678 -21.91 8.85 -13.92
CA PHE A 678 -21.95 7.38 -13.82
C PHE A 678 -23.12 6.85 -12.98
N ASP A 679 -23.29 7.36 -11.75
CA ASP A 679 -24.39 6.94 -10.87
C ASP A 679 -25.75 7.42 -11.40
N PHE A 680 -25.78 8.61 -12.00
CA PHE A 680 -26.98 9.18 -12.62
C PHE A 680 -27.45 8.34 -13.81
N LYS A 681 -26.53 7.82 -14.63
CA LYS A 681 -26.90 6.92 -15.74
C LYS A 681 -27.36 5.56 -15.24
N GLN A 682 -26.78 5.01 -14.18
CA GLN A 682 -27.15 3.68 -13.69
C GLN A 682 -28.48 3.69 -12.92
N GLN A 683 -28.73 4.68 -12.05
CA GLN A 683 -30.02 4.86 -11.37
C GLN A 683 -31.13 5.22 -12.37
N LYS A 684 -30.87 6.12 -13.33
CA LYS A 684 -31.84 6.45 -14.39
C LYS A 684 -32.12 5.25 -15.29
N LYS A 685 -31.12 4.43 -15.60
CA LYS A 685 -31.31 3.19 -16.38
C LYS A 685 -32.09 2.13 -15.61
N ARG A 686 -31.90 1.98 -14.30
CA ARG A 686 -32.74 1.10 -13.46
C ARG A 686 -34.19 1.58 -13.40
N LYS A 687 -34.42 2.88 -13.15
CA LYS A 687 -35.78 3.47 -13.21
C LYS A 687 -36.42 3.31 -14.59
N MET A 688 -35.69 3.57 -15.68
CA MET A 688 -36.22 3.38 -17.04
C MET A 688 -36.45 1.90 -17.41
N CYS A 689 -35.66 0.96 -16.90
CA CYS A 689 -35.86 -0.46 -17.17
C CYS A 689 -37.08 -1.02 -16.43
N LEU A 690 -37.33 -0.57 -15.20
CA LEU A 690 -38.55 -0.91 -14.45
C LEU A 690 -39.80 -0.32 -15.13
N LEU A 691 -39.75 0.95 -15.57
CA LEU A 691 -40.82 1.59 -16.32
C LEU A 691 -41.08 0.99 -17.72
N ALA A 692 -40.06 0.38 -18.36
CA ALA A 692 -40.22 -0.24 -19.67
C ALA A 692 -40.83 -1.66 -19.61
N THR A 693 -40.88 -2.27 -18.42
CA THR A 693 -41.43 -3.63 -18.24
C THR A 693 -42.90 -3.62 -17.84
N SER A 694 -43.49 -2.45 -17.55
CA SER A 694 -44.90 -2.29 -17.12
C SER A 694 -45.88 -1.87 -18.22
N THR A 695 -45.45 -1.68 -19.48
CA THR A 695 -46.35 -1.34 -20.59
C THR A 695 -47.05 -2.55 -21.21
N SER A 696 -48.07 -3.09 -20.53
CA SER A 696 -49.23 -3.71 -21.20
C SER A 696 -50.38 -3.98 -20.22
N LEU A 697 -51.17 -2.95 -19.87
CA LEU A 697 -52.62 -3.03 -19.59
C LEU A 697 -53.14 -1.63 -19.22
N PRO A 698 -54.23 -1.14 -19.84
CA PRO A 698 -54.87 0.11 -19.44
C PRO A 698 -55.99 -0.17 -18.44
N SER A 699 -55.80 0.12 -17.16
CA SER A 699 -56.92 0.25 -16.22
C SER A 699 -56.59 1.27 -15.14
N SER A 700 -57.61 2.05 -14.83
CA SER A 700 -57.66 3.21 -13.94
C SER A 700 -57.46 2.88 -12.45
N SER A 701 -56.46 3.48 -11.82
CA SER A 701 -56.46 3.94 -10.42
C SER A 701 -55.20 4.76 -10.18
N SER A 702 -55.34 5.97 -9.63
CA SER A 702 -54.28 6.96 -9.46
C SER A 702 -53.85 7.11 -7.98
N GLU A 703 -53.86 6.01 -7.23
CA GLU A 703 -53.66 6.01 -5.76
C GLU A 703 -52.52 5.07 -5.29
N GLU A 704 -51.86 4.32 -6.18
CA GLU A 704 -50.83 3.33 -5.80
C GLU A 704 -49.37 3.84 -5.87
N GLU A 705 -49.11 5.07 -6.35
CA GLU A 705 -47.74 5.63 -6.38
C GLU A 705 -47.27 6.21 -5.03
N GLU A 706 -48.16 6.39 -4.04
CA GLU A 706 -47.79 6.87 -2.69
C GLU A 706 -47.44 5.74 -1.71
N GLU A 707 -47.85 4.48 -1.94
CA GLU A 707 -47.56 3.36 -1.03
C GLU A 707 -46.13 2.79 -1.19
N GLU A 708 -45.45 2.96 -2.33
CA GLU A 708 -44.05 2.50 -2.50
C GLU A 708 -43.01 3.37 -1.76
N GLU A 709 -43.35 4.60 -1.33
CA GLU A 709 -42.43 5.43 -0.53
C GLU A 709 -42.45 5.06 0.96
N GLU A 710 -43.52 4.43 1.49
CA GLU A 710 -43.62 4.07 2.91
C GLU A 710 -42.86 2.77 3.27
N GLU A 711 -42.67 1.82 2.33
CA GLU A 711 -41.87 0.60 2.59
C GLU A 711 -40.35 0.87 2.70
N GLU A 712 -39.86 2.05 2.30
CA GLU A 712 -38.43 2.39 2.39
C GLU A 712 -38.00 2.85 3.81
N ASP A 713 -38.96 3.22 4.67
CA ASP A 713 -38.67 3.75 6.01
C ASP A 713 -38.34 2.65 7.05
N ASP A 714 -38.88 1.44 6.90
CA ASP A 714 -38.56 0.29 7.78
C ASP A 714 -37.16 -0.31 7.50
N ALA A 715 -36.53 0.03 6.38
CA ALA A 715 -35.20 -0.45 6.00
C ALA A 715 -34.04 0.27 6.74
N ASN A 716 -34.33 1.25 7.60
CA ASN A 716 -33.31 2.09 8.23
C ASN A 716 -32.74 1.55 9.56
N VAL A 717 -33.17 0.36 10.02
CA VAL A 717 -32.57 -0.28 11.18
C VAL A 717 -31.16 -0.75 10.82
N LEU A 718 -30.16 0.01 11.28
CA LEU A 718 -28.77 -0.36 11.13
C LEU A 718 -28.50 -1.71 11.77
N SER A 719 -27.94 -2.64 11.00
CA SER A 719 -27.53 -3.93 11.55
C SER A 719 -26.53 -3.72 12.69
N VAL A 720 -26.63 -4.57 13.72
CA VAL A 720 -25.67 -4.60 14.85
C VAL A 720 -24.22 -4.69 14.36
N HIS A 721 -23.99 -5.38 13.23
CA HIS A 721 -22.68 -5.48 12.60
C HIS A 721 -22.19 -4.18 11.98
N ALA A 722 -23.06 -3.38 11.37
CA ALA A 722 -22.69 -2.06 10.85
C ALA A 722 -22.28 -1.11 11.99
N LEU A 723 -23.00 -1.16 13.11
CA LEU A 723 -22.66 -0.38 14.31
C LEU A 723 -21.29 -0.80 14.89
N ARG A 724 -21.04 -2.11 15.03
CA ARG A 724 -19.74 -2.62 15.45
C ARG A 724 -18.63 -2.24 14.48
N ALA A 725 -18.86 -2.38 13.18
CA ALA A 725 -17.88 -2.03 12.16
C ALA A 725 -17.52 -0.54 12.23
N GLN A 726 -18.52 0.33 12.44
CA GLN A 726 -18.31 1.76 12.66
C GLN A 726 -17.43 2.01 13.89
N GLU A 727 -17.77 1.42 15.04
CA GLU A 727 -17.02 1.58 16.29
C GLU A 727 -15.56 1.14 16.15
N VAL A 728 -15.34 -0.08 15.63
CA VAL A 728 -13.99 -0.65 15.44
C VAL A 728 -13.17 0.22 14.51
N CYS A 729 -13.73 0.62 13.37
CA CYS A 729 -13.01 1.44 12.39
C CYS A 729 -12.65 2.82 12.96
N TYR A 730 -13.59 3.46 13.66
CA TYR A 730 -13.36 4.76 14.28
C TYR A 730 -12.23 4.70 15.33
N LYS A 731 -12.31 3.77 16.28
CA LYS A 731 -11.29 3.56 17.31
C LYS A 731 -9.92 3.23 16.70
N CYS A 732 -9.87 2.26 15.79
CA CYS A 732 -8.61 1.85 15.16
C CYS A 732 -7.97 2.98 14.34
N SER A 733 -8.77 3.83 13.68
CA SER A 733 -8.24 4.97 12.92
C SER A 733 -7.52 5.97 13.82
N ILE A 734 -8.11 6.31 14.96
CA ILE A 734 -7.48 7.18 15.97
C ILE A 734 -6.17 6.57 16.48
N LEU A 735 -6.19 5.28 16.85
CA LEU A 735 -5.02 4.58 17.35
C LEU A 735 -3.88 4.54 16.33
N VAL A 736 -4.19 4.24 15.06
CA VAL A 736 -3.21 4.26 13.97
C VAL A 736 -2.59 5.64 13.85
N VAL A 737 -3.37 6.72 13.82
CA VAL A 737 -2.82 8.09 13.72
C VAL A 737 -1.94 8.43 14.92
N ARG A 738 -2.38 8.12 16.16
CA ARG A 738 -1.57 8.36 17.37
C ARG A 738 -0.23 7.61 17.34
N LEU A 739 -0.23 6.34 16.91
CA LEU A 739 0.98 5.53 16.80
C LEU A 739 1.93 6.10 15.74
N LEU A 740 1.41 6.48 14.56
CA LEU A 740 2.22 7.05 13.48
C LEU A 740 2.78 8.44 13.84
N GLU A 741 1.99 9.26 14.51
CA GLU A 741 2.46 10.54 15.05
C GLU A 741 3.61 10.34 16.04
N PHE A 742 3.47 9.37 16.95
CA PHE A 742 4.52 9.02 17.90
C PHE A 742 5.79 8.54 17.18
N GLN A 743 5.66 7.72 16.13
CA GLN A 743 6.79 7.29 15.30
C GLN A 743 7.54 8.48 14.69
N CYS A 744 6.82 9.45 14.10
CA CYS A 744 7.43 10.62 13.46
C CYS A 744 8.06 11.59 14.46
N THR A 745 7.42 11.80 15.61
CA THR A 745 7.76 12.92 16.52
C THR A 745 8.67 12.55 17.68
N VAL A 746 8.55 11.32 18.19
CA VAL A 746 9.32 10.86 19.36
C VAL A 746 10.39 9.86 18.94
N LEU A 747 10.05 8.93 18.05
CA LEU A 747 10.99 7.92 17.58
C LEU A 747 11.78 8.35 16.34
N GLU A 748 11.53 9.57 15.85
CA GLU A 748 12.21 10.19 14.70
C GLU A 748 12.26 9.28 13.45
N ALA A 749 11.24 8.46 13.27
CA ALA A 749 11.11 7.59 12.11
C ALA A 749 11.18 8.43 10.83
N CYS A 750 12.09 8.09 9.92
CA CYS A 750 12.20 8.79 8.63
C CYS A 750 11.07 8.40 7.66
N THR A 751 10.25 7.40 8.02
CA THR A 751 9.29 6.79 7.11
C THR A 751 8.09 6.32 7.90
N ILE A 752 6.91 6.50 7.33
CA ILE A 752 5.67 5.96 7.86
C ILE A 752 5.12 4.89 6.92
N PRO A 753 4.41 3.88 7.46
CA PRO A 753 3.62 2.98 6.63
C PRO A 753 2.42 3.74 6.04
N THR A 754 2.65 4.43 4.92
CA THR A 754 1.65 5.23 4.18
C THR A 754 0.30 4.53 3.98
N PRO A 755 0.23 3.23 3.65
CA PRO A 755 -1.06 2.53 3.56
C PRO A 755 -1.86 2.54 4.87
N SER A 756 -1.20 2.50 6.03
CA SER A 756 -1.88 2.57 7.33
C SER A 756 -2.46 3.95 7.57
N LEU A 757 -1.71 5.01 7.26
CA LEU A 757 -2.18 6.39 7.37
C LEU A 757 -3.42 6.62 6.50
N PHE A 758 -3.37 6.21 5.23
CA PHE A 758 -4.50 6.41 4.31
C PHE A 758 -5.72 5.57 4.66
N CYS A 759 -5.54 4.38 5.23
CA CYS A 759 -6.67 3.63 5.78
C CYS A 759 -7.38 4.42 6.88
N ALA A 760 -6.63 4.91 7.87
CA ALA A 760 -7.20 5.71 8.96
C ALA A 760 -7.81 7.02 8.44
N TRP A 761 -7.13 7.69 7.52
CA TRP A 761 -7.54 9.00 7.03
C TRP A 761 -8.86 8.95 6.25
N ASP A 762 -9.08 7.95 5.39
CA ASP A 762 -10.37 7.80 4.70
C ASP A 762 -11.53 7.62 5.68
N THR A 763 -11.35 6.78 6.70
CA THR A 763 -12.37 6.57 7.74
C THR A 763 -12.63 7.85 8.54
N LEU A 764 -11.59 8.61 8.89
CA LEU A 764 -11.72 9.88 9.61
C LEU A 764 -12.39 10.96 8.75
N MET A 765 -12.05 11.06 7.46
CA MET A 765 -12.70 11.97 6.51
C MET A 765 -14.16 11.60 6.24
N ARG A 766 -14.50 10.31 6.29
CA ARG A 766 -15.90 9.86 6.26
C ARG A 766 -16.63 10.30 7.53
N ASN A 767 -16.07 10.02 8.71
CA ASN A 767 -16.71 10.28 10.01
C ASN A 767 -16.77 11.77 10.37
N SER A 768 -15.94 12.62 9.77
CA SER A 768 -15.93 14.06 10.01
C SER A 768 -17.16 14.78 9.46
N CYS A 769 -17.96 14.11 8.60
CA CYS A 769 -19.22 14.62 8.05
C CYS A 769 -19.10 16.07 7.55
N LEU A 770 -18.02 16.36 6.81
CA LEU A 770 -17.74 17.71 6.32
C LEU A 770 -18.86 18.18 5.39
N GLY A 771 -19.35 19.39 5.62
CA GLY A 771 -20.40 20.01 4.80
C GLY A 771 -21.81 19.54 5.12
N MET A 772 -22.01 18.87 6.26
CA MET A 772 -23.33 18.55 6.79
C MET A 772 -23.61 19.46 7.97
N ASP A 773 -24.72 20.19 7.93
CA ASP A 773 -25.25 20.90 9.08
C ASP A 773 -25.98 19.95 10.05
N GLU A 774 -26.50 20.47 11.17
CA GLU A 774 -27.20 19.63 12.15
C GLU A 774 -28.45 18.95 11.59
N ASP A 775 -29.12 19.59 10.64
CA ASP A 775 -30.36 19.06 10.04
C ASP A 775 -30.03 17.97 9.02
N ASP A 776 -28.97 18.13 8.24
CA ASP A 776 -28.41 17.09 7.37
C ASP A 776 -27.91 15.88 8.20
N LEU A 777 -27.27 16.11 9.34
CA LEU A 777 -26.84 15.04 10.24
C LEU A 777 -28.02 14.24 10.82
N LYS A 778 -29.11 14.93 11.19
CA LYS A 778 -30.35 14.28 11.61
C LYS A 778 -31.00 13.51 10.47
N ALA A 779 -31.15 14.13 9.30
CA ALA A 779 -31.81 13.52 8.12
C ALA A 779 -31.05 12.30 7.57
N SER A 780 -29.72 12.28 7.70
CA SER A 780 -28.87 11.17 7.27
C SER A 780 -28.84 9.97 8.23
N GLY A 781 -29.41 10.12 9.44
CA GLY A 781 -29.37 9.10 10.48
C GLY A 781 -27.97 8.87 11.08
N VAL A 782 -26.99 9.73 10.78
CA VAL A 782 -25.59 9.59 11.27
C VAL A 782 -25.52 9.58 12.80
N ASN A 783 -26.38 10.37 13.44
CA ASN A 783 -26.46 10.46 14.91
C ASN A 783 -26.83 9.12 15.59
N ASN A 784 -27.32 8.13 14.83
CA ASN A 784 -27.61 6.79 15.36
C ASN A 784 -26.34 5.97 15.63
N TYR A 785 -25.19 6.37 15.08
CA TYR A 785 -23.94 5.60 15.16
C TYR A 785 -22.66 6.44 15.30
N LEU A 786 -22.76 7.76 15.21
CA LEU A 786 -21.69 8.70 15.51
C LEU A 786 -22.25 9.78 16.43
N SER A 787 -21.64 9.94 17.61
CA SER A 787 -21.98 11.07 18.47
C SER A 787 -21.38 12.37 17.92
N ALA A 788 -21.92 13.52 18.33
CA ALA A 788 -21.33 14.82 17.99
C ALA A 788 -19.84 14.91 18.40
N LYS A 789 -19.49 14.32 19.55
CA LYS A 789 -18.11 14.21 20.03
C LYS A 789 -17.25 13.35 19.10
N ASP A 790 -17.80 12.28 18.54
CA ASP A 790 -17.05 11.42 17.61
C ASP A 790 -16.79 12.12 16.27
N ILE A 791 -17.76 12.89 15.78
CA ILE A 791 -17.61 13.71 14.58
C ILE A 791 -16.52 14.78 14.81
N GLU A 792 -16.54 15.46 15.95
CA GLU A 792 -15.52 16.46 16.31
C GLU A 792 -14.13 15.83 16.44
N LEU A 793 -14.01 14.69 17.10
CA LEU A 793 -12.73 14.00 17.24
C LEU A 793 -12.23 13.48 15.89
N ALA A 794 -13.12 12.97 15.03
CA ALA A 794 -12.77 12.57 13.66
C ALA A 794 -12.22 13.75 12.83
N ARG A 795 -12.82 14.94 13.00
CA ARG A 795 -12.34 16.19 12.38
C ARG A 795 -10.94 16.57 12.86
N GLU A 796 -10.69 16.54 14.18
CA GLU A 796 -9.35 16.78 14.75
C GLU A 796 -8.33 15.81 14.17
N TYR A 797 -8.65 14.52 14.17
CA TYR A 797 -7.73 13.47 13.73
C TYR A 797 -7.48 13.45 12.22
N ALA A 798 -8.47 13.86 11.41
CA ALA A 798 -8.26 14.06 9.98
C ALA A 798 -7.22 15.15 9.69
N VAL A 799 -7.16 16.22 10.51
CA VAL A 799 -6.10 17.23 10.42
C VAL A 799 -4.76 16.65 10.88
N ARG A 800 -4.74 15.85 11.95
CA ARG A 800 -3.51 15.20 12.43
C ARG A 800 -2.93 14.21 11.41
N CYS A 801 -3.75 13.58 10.57
CA CYS A 801 -3.25 12.78 9.44
C CYS A 801 -2.34 13.60 8.52
N ILE A 802 -2.66 14.88 8.29
CA ILE A 802 -1.87 15.80 7.46
C ILE A 802 -0.54 16.12 8.15
N GLU A 803 -0.54 16.33 9.47
CA GLU A 803 0.69 16.53 10.25
C GLU A 803 1.61 15.31 10.22
N VAL A 804 1.03 14.10 10.36
CA VAL A 804 1.77 12.84 10.21
C VAL A 804 2.33 12.70 8.80
N LEU A 805 1.52 13.01 7.77
CA LEU A 805 1.95 13.00 6.37
C LEU A 805 3.12 13.96 6.17
N ARG A 806 3.02 15.22 6.61
CA ARG A 806 4.12 16.21 6.50
C ARG A 806 5.42 15.76 7.13
N ARG A 807 5.34 15.19 8.34
CA ARG A 807 6.54 14.80 9.09
C ARG A 807 7.14 13.49 8.58
N GLY A 808 6.30 12.58 8.08
CA GLY A 808 6.69 11.24 7.66
C GLY A 808 6.84 11.04 6.15
N TYR A 809 6.36 11.99 5.35
CA TYR A 809 6.33 11.97 3.88
C TYR A 809 6.87 13.31 3.36
N LEU A 810 8.03 13.28 2.70
CA LEU A 810 8.62 14.46 2.08
C LEU A 810 8.26 14.41 0.59
N PHE A 811 7.56 15.40 0.03
CA PHE A 811 7.07 15.38 -1.36
C PHE A 811 8.12 15.84 -2.35
N ASN A 812 8.52 15.04 -3.35
CA ASN A 812 9.59 15.47 -4.30
C ASN A 812 9.05 16.23 -5.50
N GLY A 813 9.97 16.77 -6.31
CA GLY A 813 9.61 17.50 -7.52
C GLY A 813 8.75 16.68 -8.49
N ALA A 814 8.89 15.35 -8.52
CA ALA A 814 8.07 14.45 -9.33
C ALA A 814 6.67 14.20 -8.74
N GLU A 815 6.45 14.57 -7.48
CA GLU A 815 5.18 14.44 -6.76
C GLU A 815 4.50 15.80 -6.55
N ARG A 816 4.85 16.82 -7.35
CA ARG A 816 4.33 18.18 -7.17
C ARG A 816 2.80 18.22 -7.21
N GLU A 817 2.18 17.47 -8.10
CA GLU A 817 0.72 17.40 -8.20
C GLU A 817 0.11 16.63 -7.01
N VAL A 818 0.80 15.62 -6.47
CA VAL A 818 0.40 14.94 -5.23
C VAL A 818 0.46 15.91 -4.05
N PHE A 819 1.50 16.72 -3.98
CA PHE A 819 1.66 17.79 -3.02
C PHE A 819 0.52 18.81 -3.12
N GLU A 820 0.27 19.37 -4.31
CA GLU A 820 -0.80 20.37 -4.54
C GLU A 820 -2.17 19.78 -4.21
N TYR A 821 -2.37 18.49 -4.48
CA TYR A 821 -3.58 17.78 -4.07
C TYR A 821 -3.74 17.76 -2.54
N TYR A 822 -2.70 17.42 -1.77
CA TYR A 822 -2.80 17.41 -0.31
C TYR A 822 -2.92 18.81 0.29
N GLU A 823 -2.25 19.80 -0.29
CA GLU A 823 -2.42 21.21 0.08
C GLU A 823 -3.86 21.67 -0.14
N LYS A 824 -4.47 21.33 -1.29
CA LYS A 824 -5.88 21.60 -1.57
C LYS A 824 -6.79 20.89 -0.58
N ILE A 825 -6.52 19.62 -0.25
CA ILE A 825 -7.28 18.87 0.75
C ILE A 825 -7.21 19.56 2.11
N GLU A 826 -6.01 19.95 2.54
CA GLU A 826 -5.85 20.63 3.81
C GLU A 826 -6.60 21.95 3.83
N SER A 827 -6.44 22.79 2.81
CA SER A 827 -7.11 24.09 2.74
C SER A 827 -8.63 23.94 2.85
N GLN A 828 -9.20 22.97 2.14
CA GLN A 828 -10.62 22.68 2.17
C GLN A 828 -11.07 22.09 3.51
N LEU A 829 -10.28 21.20 4.11
CA LEU A 829 -10.54 20.64 5.45
C LEU A 829 -10.54 21.75 6.50
N LEU A 830 -9.52 22.62 6.52
CA LEU A 830 -9.42 23.74 7.46
C LEU A 830 -10.58 24.73 7.29
N THR A 831 -10.94 25.03 6.04
CA THR A 831 -12.10 25.87 5.70
C THR A 831 -13.39 25.27 6.26
N ALA A 832 -13.63 23.97 6.02
CA ALA A 832 -14.82 23.27 6.49
C ALA A 832 -14.92 23.17 8.02
N LEU A 833 -13.79 23.29 8.73
CA LEU A 833 -13.75 23.27 10.19
C LEU A 833 -13.96 24.66 10.81
N CYS A 834 -14.19 25.70 10.01
CA CYS A 834 -14.34 27.09 10.46
C CYS A 834 -13.21 27.56 11.39
N LYS A 835 -12.05 26.90 11.34
CA LYS A 835 -10.86 27.32 12.07
C LYS A 835 -10.21 28.40 11.23
N SER A 836 -10.15 29.62 11.77
CA SER A 836 -9.40 30.76 11.20
C SER A 836 -7.88 30.52 11.31
N ALA A 837 -7.42 29.32 10.98
CA ALA A 837 -6.00 29.02 10.87
C ALA A 837 -5.55 29.55 9.51
N SER A 838 -4.54 30.43 9.52
CA SER A 838 -3.78 30.72 8.30
C SER A 838 -3.37 29.37 7.69
N PRO A 839 -3.59 29.13 6.38
CA PRO A 839 -3.10 27.93 5.74
C PRO A 839 -1.65 27.72 6.14
N THR A 840 -1.34 26.56 6.70
CA THR A 840 0.03 26.17 7.05
C THR A 840 0.91 25.96 5.81
N ALA A 841 0.46 26.41 4.63
CA ALA A 841 1.15 26.49 3.33
C ALA A 841 2.60 26.98 3.41
N LYS A 842 2.95 27.89 4.34
CA LYS A 842 4.35 28.26 4.57
C LYS A 842 5.27 27.09 5.00
N TYR A 843 4.71 26.01 5.54
CA TYR A 843 5.44 24.80 5.97
C TYR A 843 5.34 23.63 4.99
N TRP A 844 4.63 23.82 3.89
CA TRP A 844 4.51 22.89 2.78
C TRP A 844 5.59 23.14 1.71
N GLU A 845 6.44 24.16 1.90
CA GLU A 845 7.58 24.36 1.03
C GLU A 845 8.52 23.14 1.07
N PRO A 846 9.02 22.67 -0.08
CA PRO A 846 10.06 21.66 -0.11
C PRO A 846 11.20 22.11 0.82
N VAL A 847 11.82 21.17 1.55
CA VAL A 847 12.89 21.47 2.53
C VAL A 847 14.06 22.25 1.92
N SER A 848 14.17 22.32 0.58
CA SER A 848 15.11 23.23 -0.10
C SER A 848 14.95 24.72 0.28
N ASN A 849 13.80 25.12 0.85
CA ASN A 849 13.53 26.52 1.24
C ASN A 849 13.59 26.77 2.77
N TRP A 850 13.92 25.74 3.58
CA TRP A 850 14.15 25.87 5.03
C TRP A 850 15.65 25.78 5.32
#